data_AF-A0A3N2BCZ4-F1
#
_entry.id   AF-A0A3N2BCZ4-F1
#
_cell.length_a   1.000
_cell.length_b   1.000
_cell.length_c   1.000
_cell.angle_alpha   90.00
_cell.angle_beta   90.00
_cell.angle_gamma   90.00
#
_symmetry.space_group_name_H-M   'P 1'
#
loop_
_entity.id
_entity.type
_entity.pdbx_description
1 polymer ?
#
loop_
_entity_poly.entity_id
_entity_poly.type
_entity_poly.pdbx_seq_one_letter_code
_entity_poly.pdbx_strand_id
1 'polypeptide(L)'
;MTADAEHQEVTVAVVGARGYGRRHLADITRIPGARLSAVADPAPLDGDAAELAAGVPHYRALADLLAAQRPDIVTIATPIPTHRPLAEEALRAGCDVLLEKPVAASQSDFERLLAVAEETGRSVQIGFQDEGSSAYADIEELISDGEIGELRGVGACGTWVRSTAYYERAAWAGRRRMDGVDIVDGAVTNPFAHAIQAALRLAGARRAEDVATIEVELFHAHEIEADDTSSLRLLTAKGLPVAAGLTVCATETAEPYVVVHGSAGTVTYWYTAGRVEVAGRSGTRSWNTEVTSLLGNLVAHVREGAALLSPLEASGAFMRVLEAVRRAEDPAPIEPRHLSRLQAPGEVFVQVRDVEQWCARVARELRTFTALGAPWAPEQGVLAELQIAGRAVATYVDGAGTAALDGPRPHLHPLRTLGGTGVTDVAPEDHTWHAGVSMAVQDVCGANLWGGATYVRDRGYRWLEDHGRITHEGWLEEPHESAAGGSALQRLAWRRGDGELLATERRALRWQPAPEGWELEFDSEITAAGEAPLTLGSPGSNGREGGGYGGFFWRLPACTDVEVRTATSRGETQTHGSADPWIAWTARAESDFTLVLARPTGGDGADADRWFVRVSDYPGVGAALAWETPVTVPGGASVHRSYRSLVADGRLDEQQLRAAGARLAG
;
A
#
# COMPACT_ATOMS: atom_id res chain seq x y z
N MET A 1 -43.50 -21.53 39.37
CA MET A 1 -43.30 -20.45 40.36
C MET A 1 -41.90 -20.65 40.90
N THR A 2 -40.91 -19.84 40.57
CA THR A 2 -40.81 -18.35 40.60
C THR A 2 -40.38 -17.83 39.21
N ALA A 3 -40.88 -16.77 38.58
CA ALA A 3 -41.27 -15.43 39.02
C ALA A 3 -40.12 -14.55 39.58
N ASP A 4 -38.86 -14.80 39.17
CA ASP A 4 -37.70 -13.95 39.51
C ASP A 4 -36.76 -13.64 38.32
N ALA A 5 -37.14 -13.97 37.07
CA ALA A 5 -36.37 -13.59 35.88
C ALA A 5 -36.91 -12.28 35.25
N GLU A 6 -37.31 -11.32 36.08
CA GLU A 6 -37.45 -9.93 35.62
C GLU A 6 -36.06 -9.48 35.16
N HIS A 7 -35.99 -8.95 33.93
CA HIS A 7 -34.74 -8.64 33.23
C HIS A 7 -33.78 -7.81 34.10
N GLN A 8 -32.73 -8.44 34.60
CA GLN A 8 -31.68 -7.75 35.36
C GLN A 8 -31.02 -6.72 34.44
N GLU A 9 -31.09 -5.44 34.81
CA GLU A 9 -30.41 -4.37 34.09
C GLU A 9 -28.90 -4.63 34.03
N VAL A 10 -28.31 -4.47 32.85
CA VAL A 10 -26.86 -4.58 32.64
C VAL A 10 -26.18 -3.37 33.25
N THR A 11 -25.29 -3.60 34.19
CA THR A 11 -24.52 -2.57 34.86
C THR A 11 -23.29 -2.18 34.02
N VAL A 12 -23.17 -0.89 33.75
CA VAL A 12 -22.07 -0.34 32.94
C VAL A 12 -21.22 0.59 33.79
N ALA A 13 -19.90 0.47 33.72
CA ALA A 13 -18.98 1.45 34.30
C ALA A 13 -18.21 2.20 33.20
N VAL A 14 -17.91 3.48 33.43
CA VAL A 14 -17.14 4.30 32.49
C VAL A 14 -15.74 4.59 33.05
N VAL A 15 -14.71 4.18 32.32
CA VAL A 15 -13.29 4.44 32.62
C VAL A 15 -12.77 5.48 31.64
N GLY A 16 -12.37 6.64 32.17
CA GLY A 16 -12.13 7.85 31.38
C GLY A 16 -13.46 8.54 31.05
N ALA A 17 -13.79 9.59 31.82
CA ALA A 17 -15.08 10.29 31.71
C ALA A 17 -14.96 11.67 31.04
N ARG A 18 -13.81 11.92 30.40
CA ARG A 18 -13.48 13.15 29.68
C ARG A 18 -13.49 12.88 28.18
N GLY A 19 -13.42 13.93 27.36
CA GLY A 19 -13.41 13.79 25.90
C GLY A 19 -14.57 12.92 25.41
N TYR A 20 -14.26 11.81 24.73
CA TYR A 20 -15.27 10.88 24.22
C TYR A 20 -15.99 10.09 25.32
N GLY A 21 -15.38 9.90 26.50
CA GLY A 21 -16.03 9.25 27.64
C GLY A 21 -17.31 9.95 28.12
N ARG A 22 -17.42 11.27 27.92
CA ARG A 22 -18.66 12.03 28.17
C ARG A 22 -19.81 11.55 27.28
N ARG A 23 -19.49 11.10 26.06
CA ARG A 23 -20.48 10.54 25.14
C ARG A 23 -21.03 9.21 25.65
N HIS A 24 -20.17 8.33 26.17
CA HIS A 24 -20.64 7.08 26.79
C HIS A 24 -21.55 7.33 27.99
N LEU A 25 -21.21 8.29 28.87
CA LEU A 25 -22.10 8.68 29.98
C LEU A 25 -23.49 9.09 29.47
N ALA A 26 -23.55 9.91 28.43
CA ALA A 26 -24.82 10.34 27.84
C ALA A 26 -25.57 9.18 27.15
N ASP A 27 -24.87 8.33 26.40
CA ASP A 27 -25.46 7.24 25.64
C ASP A 27 -26.04 6.13 26.54
N ILE A 28 -25.40 5.82 27.67
CA ILE A 28 -25.91 4.84 28.65
C ILE A 28 -27.34 5.18 29.09
N THR A 29 -27.64 6.47 29.32
CA THR A 29 -28.98 6.92 29.76
C THR A 29 -30.10 6.63 28.74
N ARG A 30 -29.73 6.31 27.50
CA ARG A 30 -30.65 6.11 26.37
C ARG A 30 -30.77 4.65 25.95
N ILE A 31 -29.96 3.75 26.53
CA ILE A 31 -29.93 2.32 26.15
C ILE A 31 -30.90 1.54 27.06
N PRO A 32 -31.98 0.95 26.52
CA PRO A 32 -32.90 0.16 27.32
C PRO A 32 -32.21 -1.03 28.00
N GLY A 33 -32.40 -1.16 29.31
CA GLY A 33 -31.83 -2.24 30.11
C GLY A 33 -30.34 -2.07 30.43
N ALA A 34 -29.78 -0.88 30.26
CA ALA A 34 -28.45 -0.51 30.74
C ALA A 34 -28.54 0.53 31.87
N ARG A 35 -27.67 0.43 32.88
CA ARG A 35 -27.57 1.41 33.96
C ARG A 35 -26.13 1.73 34.30
N LEU A 36 -25.82 3.03 34.42
CA LEU A 36 -24.53 3.50 34.91
C LEU A 36 -24.34 3.09 36.38
N SER A 37 -23.24 2.39 36.67
CA SER A 37 -22.97 1.79 37.98
C SER A 37 -21.78 2.42 38.71
N ALA A 38 -20.78 2.91 37.97
CA ALA A 38 -19.60 3.60 38.50
C ALA A 38 -18.88 4.39 37.40
N VAL A 39 -18.05 5.34 37.83
CA VAL A 39 -17.11 6.05 36.96
C VAL A 39 -15.71 5.96 37.56
N ALA A 40 -14.69 5.74 36.72
CA ALA A 40 -13.29 5.82 37.10
C ALA A 40 -12.57 6.89 36.27
N ASP A 41 -12.08 7.94 36.94
CA ASP A 41 -11.26 8.99 36.33
C ASP A 41 -10.22 9.49 37.36
N PRO A 42 -8.92 9.64 37.00
CA PRO A 42 -7.90 10.07 37.96
C PRO A 42 -8.15 11.45 38.56
N ALA A 43 -8.90 12.29 37.86
CA ALA A 43 -9.22 13.65 38.23
C ALA A 43 -10.73 13.81 38.46
N PRO A 44 -11.16 14.77 39.30
CA PRO A 44 -12.58 15.00 39.54
C PRO A 44 -13.37 15.24 38.24
N LEU A 45 -14.62 14.77 38.23
CA LEU A 45 -15.58 15.03 37.16
C LEU A 45 -16.03 16.50 37.20
N ASP A 46 -16.31 17.06 36.03
CA ASP A 46 -16.75 18.44 35.85
C ASP A 46 -17.86 18.55 34.79
N GLY A 47 -18.58 19.68 34.80
CA GLY A 47 -19.66 20.01 33.87
C GLY A 47 -20.68 18.88 33.72
N ASP A 48 -21.10 18.64 32.48
CA ASP A 48 -22.08 17.61 32.11
C ASP A 48 -21.67 16.21 32.57
N ALA A 49 -20.37 15.90 32.69
CA ALA A 49 -19.93 14.59 33.15
C ALA A 49 -20.30 14.37 34.63
N ALA A 50 -20.17 15.41 35.46
CA ALA A 50 -20.57 15.35 36.86
C ALA A 50 -22.10 15.27 37.01
N GLU A 51 -22.85 15.94 36.14
CA GLU A 51 -24.31 15.88 36.11
C GLU A 51 -24.82 14.49 35.68
N LEU A 52 -24.27 13.93 34.60
CA LEU A 52 -24.63 12.61 34.08
C LEU A 52 -24.25 11.47 35.03
N ALA A 53 -23.16 11.64 35.81
CA ALA A 53 -22.72 10.69 36.82
C ALA A 53 -23.28 10.98 38.22
N ALA A 54 -24.25 11.89 38.36
CA ALA A 54 -24.79 12.27 39.66
C ALA A 54 -25.42 11.06 40.38
N GLY A 55 -25.02 10.84 41.63
CA GLY A 55 -25.51 9.72 42.44
C GLY A 55 -24.82 8.37 42.17
N VAL A 56 -23.82 8.34 41.29
CA VAL A 56 -23.02 7.14 40.99
C VAL A 56 -21.63 7.25 41.67
N PRO A 57 -21.08 6.15 42.23
CA PRO A 57 -19.72 6.16 42.80
C PRO A 57 -18.64 6.56 41.79
N HIS A 58 -17.74 7.44 42.22
CA HIS A 58 -16.56 7.87 41.46
C HIS A 58 -15.28 7.34 42.11
N TYR A 59 -14.44 6.67 41.31
CA TYR A 59 -13.17 6.10 41.71
C TYR A 59 -12.02 6.78 40.95
N ARG A 60 -10.80 6.75 41.52
CA ARG A 60 -9.62 7.31 40.86
C ARG A 60 -8.94 6.34 39.88
N ALA A 61 -9.20 5.06 40.03
CA ALA A 61 -8.62 4.00 39.22
C ALA A 61 -9.62 2.85 39.01
N LEU A 62 -9.44 2.09 37.93
CA LEU A 62 -10.25 0.91 37.63
C LEU A 62 -10.11 -0.17 38.73
N ALA A 63 -8.90 -0.37 39.26
CA ALA A 63 -8.65 -1.33 40.33
C ALA A 63 -9.51 -1.08 41.58
N ASP A 64 -9.62 0.19 41.99
CA ASP A 64 -10.44 0.58 43.15
C ASP A 64 -11.94 0.33 42.88
N LEU A 65 -12.39 0.60 41.65
CA LEU A 65 -13.74 0.32 41.20
C LEU A 65 -14.03 -1.19 41.25
N LEU A 66 -13.17 -2.01 40.65
CA LEU A 66 -13.32 -3.47 40.57
C LEU A 66 -13.21 -4.17 41.93
N ALA A 67 -12.46 -3.58 42.87
CA ALA A 67 -12.40 -4.05 44.24
C ALA A 67 -13.71 -3.79 45.01
N ALA A 68 -14.43 -2.71 44.69
CA ALA A 68 -15.67 -2.33 45.35
C ALA A 68 -16.91 -2.96 44.71
N GLN A 69 -16.95 -3.08 43.38
CA GLN A 69 -18.05 -3.65 42.62
C GLN A 69 -17.57 -4.20 41.27
N ARG A 70 -18.28 -5.20 40.73
CA ARG A 70 -17.99 -5.77 39.40
C ARG A 70 -19.14 -5.47 38.45
N PRO A 71 -19.01 -4.46 37.56
CA PRO A 71 -20.01 -4.20 36.55
C PRO A 71 -20.03 -5.32 35.51
N ASP A 72 -21.13 -5.46 34.77
CA ASP A 72 -21.22 -6.40 33.66
C ASP A 72 -20.38 -5.92 32.47
N ILE A 73 -20.40 -4.60 32.20
CA ILE A 73 -19.66 -3.95 31.11
C ILE A 73 -18.77 -2.83 31.66
N VAL A 74 -17.54 -2.74 31.14
CA VAL A 74 -16.64 -1.59 31.32
C VAL A 74 -16.42 -0.89 29.98
N THR A 75 -16.74 0.39 29.87
CA THR A 75 -16.33 1.22 28.72
C THR A 75 -15.00 1.89 29.00
N ILE A 76 -14.05 1.83 28.09
CA ILE A 76 -12.71 2.42 28.24
C ILE A 76 -12.51 3.48 27.16
N ALA A 77 -12.50 4.75 27.57
CA ALA A 77 -12.27 5.92 26.72
C ALA A 77 -11.12 6.77 27.29
N THR A 78 -9.95 6.15 27.40
CA THR A 78 -8.73 6.71 28.00
C THR A 78 -7.66 6.98 26.93
N PRO A 79 -6.48 7.55 27.27
CA PRO A 79 -5.38 7.62 26.31
C PRO A 79 -4.92 6.23 25.86
N ILE A 80 -4.62 6.06 24.58
CA ILE A 80 -4.31 4.78 23.90
C ILE A 80 -3.34 3.87 24.67
N PRO A 81 -2.22 4.35 25.26
CA PRO A 81 -1.30 3.47 25.98
C PRO A 81 -1.91 2.72 27.17
N THR A 82 -3.03 3.22 27.69
CA THR A 82 -3.73 2.63 28.83
C THR A 82 -4.79 1.60 28.41
N HIS A 83 -5.13 1.52 27.12
CA HIS A 83 -6.19 0.64 26.61
C HIS A 83 -5.95 -0.84 26.98
N ARG A 84 -4.81 -1.41 26.54
CA ARG A 84 -4.47 -2.83 26.83
C ARG A 84 -4.49 -3.15 28.33
N PRO A 85 -3.72 -2.46 29.21
CA PRO A 85 -3.70 -2.83 30.63
C PRO A 85 -5.08 -2.69 31.30
N LEU A 86 -5.85 -1.65 30.98
CA LEU A 86 -7.18 -1.47 31.56
C LEU A 86 -8.19 -2.50 31.04
N ALA A 87 -8.15 -2.82 29.75
CA ALA A 87 -9.01 -3.84 29.17
C ALA A 87 -8.69 -5.23 29.74
N GLU A 88 -7.41 -5.59 29.86
CA GLU A 88 -7.00 -6.84 30.50
C GLU A 88 -7.47 -6.92 31.96
N GLU A 89 -7.35 -5.84 32.72
CA GLU A 89 -7.83 -5.79 34.11
C GLU A 89 -9.34 -6.01 34.22
N ALA A 90 -10.13 -5.38 33.33
CA ALA A 90 -11.58 -5.57 33.27
C ALA A 90 -11.98 -6.99 32.86
N LEU A 91 -11.36 -7.55 31.82
CA LEU A 91 -11.64 -8.91 31.34
C LEU A 91 -11.31 -9.95 32.42
N ARG A 92 -10.16 -9.82 33.09
CA ARG A 92 -9.78 -10.71 34.21
C ARG A 92 -10.69 -10.57 35.43
N ALA A 93 -11.36 -9.42 35.60
CA ALA A 93 -12.40 -9.24 36.61
C ALA A 93 -13.76 -9.83 36.22
N GLY A 94 -13.90 -10.35 34.99
CA GLY A 94 -15.12 -10.98 34.49
C GLY A 94 -16.06 -10.02 33.76
N CYS A 95 -15.63 -8.80 33.46
CA CYS A 95 -16.42 -7.81 32.72
C CYS A 95 -16.25 -8.00 31.20
N ASP A 96 -17.32 -7.73 30.45
CA ASP A 96 -17.18 -7.46 29.01
C ASP A 96 -16.76 -6.00 28.79
N VAL A 97 -16.12 -5.70 27.67
CA VAL A 97 -15.46 -4.39 27.45
C VAL A 97 -15.97 -3.73 26.16
N LEU A 98 -16.30 -2.44 26.25
CA LEU A 98 -16.33 -1.54 25.10
C LEU A 98 -15.04 -0.71 25.11
N LEU A 99 -14.14 -0.95 24.17
CA LEU A 99 -12.83 -0.31 24.12
C LEU A 99 -12.78 0.70 22.97
N GLU A 100 -12.53 1.97 23.26
CA GLU A 100 -12.39 2.99 22.21
C GLU A 100 -11.22 2.72 21.27
N LYS A 101 -11.34 3.22 20.04
CA LYS A 101 -10.31 3.08 19.01
C LYS A 101 -9.17 4.10 19.22
N PRO A 102 -7.96 3.82 18.70
CA PRO A 102 -7.48 2.51 18.24
C PRO A 102 -7.32 1.52 19.40
N VAL A 103 -7.39 0.22 19.11
CA VAL A 103 -7.38 -0.85 20.14
C VAL A 103 -6.15 -0.78 21.04
N ALA A 104 -4.98 -0.59 20.44
CA ALA A 104 -3.69 -0.46 21.11
C ALA A 104 -2.74 0.39 20.26
N ALA A 105 -1.59 0.76 20.84
CA ALA A 105 -0.54 1.50 20.13
C ALA A 105 0.42 0.58 19.34
N SER A 106 0.27 -0.74 19.40
CA SER A 106 1.10 -1.70 18.64
C SER A 106 0.37 -3.00 18.33
N GLN A 107 0.81 -3.70 17.28
CA GLN A 107 0.30 -5.03 16.94
C GLN A 107 0.51 -6.04 18.08
N SER A 108 1.64 -5.98 18.78
CA SER A 108 1.95 -6.93 19.87
C SER A 108 0.97 -6.79 21.05
N ASP A 109 0.60 -5.56 21.40
CA ASP A 109 -0.35 -5.33 22.48
C ASP A 109 -1.77 -5.74 22.10
N PHE A 110 -2.13 -5.61 20.82
CA PHE A 110 -3.37 -6.16 20.28
C PHE A 110 -3.42 -7.70 20.37
N GLU A 111 -2.36 -8.39 19.96
CA GLU A 111 -2.25 -9.86 20.06
C GLU A 111 -2.33 -10.35 21.51
N ARG A 112 -1.74 -9.61 22.46
CA ARG A 112 -1.90 -9.90 23.89
C ARG A 112 -3.35 -9.74 24.35
N LEU A 113 -4.04 -8.69 23.91
CA LEU A 113 -5.43 -8.48 24.28
C LEU A 113 -6.36 -9.57 23.71
N LEU A 114 -6.10 -10.03 22.47
CA LEU A 114 -6.78 -11.19 21.89
C LEU A 114 -6.61 -12.43 22.77
N ALA A 115 -5.37 -12.74 23.17
CA ALA A 115 -5.09 -13.88 24.03
C ALA A 115 -5.80 -13.78 25.40
N VAL A 116 -5.88 -12.58 25.98
CA VAL A 116 -6.61 -12.37 27.25
C VAL A 116 -8.12 -12.54 27.07
N ALA A 117 -8.70 -12.02 25.98
CA ALA A 117 -10.12 -12.19 25.69
C ALA A 117 -10.47 -13.68 25.52
N GLU A 118 -9.62 -14.44 24.82
CA GLU A 118 -9.75 -15.89 24.68
C GLU A 118 -9.61 -16.62 26.04
N GLU A 119 -8.57 -16.30 26.82
CA GLU A 119 -8.31 -16.92 28.14
C GLU A 119 -9.48 -16.72 29.11
N THR A 120 -10.06 -15.51 29.12
CA THR A 120 -11.13 -15.13 30.05
C THR A 120 -12.53 -15.50 29.54
N GLY A 121 -12.67 -15.80 28.24
CA GLY A 121 -13.95 -16.02 27.58
C GLY A 121 -14.90 -14.82 27.71
N ARG A 122 -14.33 -13.61 27.78
CA ARG A 122 -15.06 -12.33 27.85
C ARG A 122 -15.02 -11.64 26.50
N SER A 123 -16.04 -10.83 26.24
CA SER A 123 -16.25 -10.17 24.97
C SER A 123 -15.69 -8.75 24.96
N VAL A 124 -15.10 -8.36 23.83
CA VAL A 124 -14.57 -7.02 23.61
C VAL A 124 -15.16 -6.45 22.32
N GLN A 125 -15.88 -5.34 22.45
CA GLN A 125 -16.40 -4.54 21.34
C GLN A 125 -15.53 -3.30 21.16
N ILE A 126 -15.10 -3.02 19.93
CA ILE A 126 -14.22 -1.89 19.62
C ILE A 126 -15.05 -0.67 19.19
N GLY A 127 -14.65 0.52 19.62
CA GLY A 127 -15.34 1.80 19.42
C GLY A 127 -15.36 2.32 17.98
N PHE A 128 -15.31 1.45 16.97
CA PHE A 128 -15.54 1.83 15.58
C PHE A 128 -17.05 2.03 15.31
N GLN A 129 -17.65 3.07 15.88
CA GLN A 129 -19.11 3.30 15.90
C GLN A 129 -19.82 3.09 14.55
N ASP A 130 -19.15 3.45 13.45
CA ASP A 130 -19.65 3.25 12.09
C ASP A 130 -19.96 1.77 11.77
N GLU A 131 -19.25 0.80 12.35
CA GLU A 131 -19.49 -0.64 12.18
C GLU A 131 -20.92 -1.08 12.55
N GLY A 132 -21.63 -0.27 13.34
CA GLY A 132 -23.04 -0.46 13.66
C GLY A 132 -24.02 -0.04 12.55
N SER A 133 -23.53 0.51 11.44
CA SER A 133 -24.33 0.98 10.31
C SER A 133 -24.91 -0.17 9.49
N SER A 134 -26.18 -0.06 9.10
CA SER A 134 -26.81 -0.99 8.15
C SER A 134 -26.17 -0.94 6.75
N ALA A 135 -25.42 0.12 6.44
CA ALA A 135 -24.74 0.30 5.16
C ALA A 135 -23.88 -0.89 4.77
N TYR A 136 -23.19 -1.51 5.72
CA TYR A 136 -22.31 -2.64 5.40
C TYR A 136 -23.08 -3.83 4.85
N ALA A 137 -24.24 -4.17 5.44
CA ALA A 137 -25.07 -5.26 4.96
C ALA A 137 -25.62 -4.93 3.56
N ASP A 138 -26.11 -3.70 3.36
CA ASP A 138 -26.62 -3.23 2.06
C ASP A 138 -25.52 -3.30 0.97
N ILE A 139 -24.30 -2.86 1.27
CA ILE A 139 -23.18 -2.84 0.31
C ILE A 139 -22.68 -4.26 0.03
N GLU A 140 -22.56 -5.11 1.05
CA GLU A 140 -22.19 -6.52 0.90
C GLU A 140 -23.21 -7.26 0.02
N GLU A 141 -24.52 -6.98 0.16
CA GLU A 141 -25.58 -7.51 -0.68
C GLU A 141 -25.41 -7.06 -2.15
N LEU A 142 -25.21 -5.76 -2.40
CA LEU A 142 -24.97 -5.22 -3.76
C LEU A 142 -23.75 -5.85 -4.45
N ILE A 143 -22.68 -6.11 -3.70
CA ILE A 143 -21.50 -6.80 -4.22
C ILE A 143 -21.86 -8.25 -4.58
N SER A 144 -22.56 -8.96 -3.69
CA SER A 144 -22.94 -10.36 -3.91
C SER A 144 -23.91 -10.56 -5.08
N ASP A 145 -24.82 -9.60 -5.30
CA ASP A 145 -25.77 -9.59 -6.42
C ASP A 145 -25.13 -9.22 -7.75
N GLY A 146 -23.86 -8.79 -7.75
CA GLY A 146 -23.12 -8.39 -8.95
C GLY A 146 -23.58 -7.05 -9.53
N GLU A 147 -24.25 -6.20 -8.74
CA GLU A 147 -24.75 -4.88 -9.14
C GLU A 147 -23.62 -3.98 -9.67
N ILE A 148 -22.41 -4.12 -9.12
CA ILE A 148 -21.20 -3.42 -9.59
C ILE A 148 -20.22 -4.32 -10.37
N GLY A 149 -20.59 -5.58 -10.66
CA GLY A 149 -19.70 -6.54 -11.31
C GLY A 149 -18.63 -7.12 -10.38
N GLU A 150 -17.47 -7.47 -10.91
CA GLU A 150 -16.37 -8.03 -10.12
C GLU A 150 -15.71 -6.94 -9.26
N LEU A 151 -15.53 -7.20 -7.97
CA LEU A 151 -14.85 -6.29 -7.05
C LEU A 151 -13.38 -6.07 -7.47
N ARG A 152 -13.00 -4.81 -7.67
CA ARG A 152 -11.68 -4.38 -8.15
C ARG A 152 -10.83 -3.70 -7.10
N GLY A 153 -11.45 -3.09 -6.09
CA GLY A 153 -10.73 -2.51 -4.96
C GLY A 153 -11.60 -1.57 -4.15
N VAL A 154 -11.04 -1.02 -3.07
CA VAL A 154 -11.73 -0.11 -2.17
C VAL A 154 -10.86 1.11 -1.87
N GLY A 155 -11.40 2.31 -2.08
CA GLY A 155 -10.73 3.57 -1.79
C GLY A 155 -11.34 4.28 -0.59
N ALA A 156 -10.56 4.99 0.20
CA ALA A 156 -11.04 5.90 1.23
C ALA A 156 -10.51 7.31 1.01
N CYS A 157 -11.37 8.31 1.20
CA CYS A 157 -11.00 9.72 1.11
C CYS A 157 -11.46 10.44 2.36
N GLY A 158 -10.55 11.19 2.97
CA GLY A 158 -10.82 11.98 4.17
C GLY A 158 -10.10 13.32 4.12
N THR A 159 -10.86 14.40 4.01
CA THR A 159 -10.30 15.76 3.89
C THR A 159 -10.99 16.68 4.89
N TRP A 160 -10.36 16.88 6.03
CA TRP A 160 -10.86 17.74 7.10
C TRP A 160 -9.98 18.96 7.28
N VAL A 161 -10.53 19.97 7.94
CA VAL A 161 -9.78 21.14 8.40
C VAL A 161 -9.58 21.02 9.90
N ARG A 162 -8.33 21.08 10.35
CA ARG A 162 -7.94 21.20 11.76
C ARG A 162 -6.96 22.36 11.92
N SER A 163 -7.19 23.17 12.95
CA SER A 163 -6.26 24.21 13.36
C SER A 163 -5.19 23.63 14.29
N THR A 164 -4.17 24.42 14.59
CA THR A 164 -3.12 24.08 15.56
C THR A 164 -3.71 23.73 16.94
N ALA A 165 -4.84 24.34 17.32
CA ALA A 165 -5.54 24.05 18.57
C ALA A 165 -5.99 22.58 18.69
N TYR A 166 -6.19 21.89 17.57
CA TYR A 166 -6.44 20.45 17.57
C TYR A 166 -5.30 19.69 18.26
N TYR A 167 -4.04 20.07 18.02
CA TYR A 167 -2.87 19.42 18.61
C TYR A 167 -2.54 19.93 20.02
N GLU A 168 -3.10 21.06 20.43
CA GLU A 168 -2.94 21.60 21.79
C GLU A 168 -3.94 21.01 22.80
N ARG A 169 -4.92 20.21 22.32
CA ARG A 169 -5.99 19.62 23.14
C ARG A 169 -5.48 18.71 24.27
N ALA A 170 -4.32 18.09 24.07
CA ALA A 170 -3.69 17.17 25.01
C ALA A 170 -2.20 17.05 24.73
N ALA A 171 -1.40 16.75 25.76
CA ALA A 171 0.06 16.65 25.63
C ALA A 171 0.54 15.58 24.64
N TRP A 172 -0.26 14.55 24.39
CA TRP A 172 0.03 13.44 23.47
C TRP A 172 -0.43 13.69 22.03
N ALA A 173 -1.21 14.75 21.77
CA ALA A 173 -1.81 14.96 20.47
C ALA A 173 -0.75 15.29 19.40
N GLY A 174 -0.84 14.66 18.23
CA GLY A 174 0.15 14.80 17.14
C GLY A 174 1.50 14.17 17.45
N ARG A 175 1.63 13.35 18.50
CA ARG A 175 2.88 12.66 18.84
C ARG A 175 2.93 11.25 18.29
N ARG A 176 4.13 10.83 17.91
CA ARG A 176 4.43 9.40 17.64
C ARG A 176 4.76 8.69 18.94
N ARG A 177 5.54 9.35 19.82
CA ARG A 177 5.97 8.83 21.11
C ARG A 177 5.91 9.88 22.20
N MET A 178 5.68 9.46 23.44
CA MET A 178 5.75 10.31 24.62
C MET A 178 6.30 9.50 25.78
N ASP A 179 7.35 10.01 26.44
CA ASP A 179 7.99 9.36 27.60
C ASP A 179 8.39 7.89 27.36
N GLY A 180 8.85 7.58 26.14
CA GLY A 180 9.25 6.23 25.72
C GLY A 180 8.10 5.29 25.37
N VAL A 181 6.86 5.79 25.32
CA VAL A 181 5.65 5.03 25.00
C VAL A 181 5.11 5.44 23.63
N ASP A 182 4.76 4.46 22.80
CA ASP A 182 4.13 4.69 21.49
C ASP A 182 2.72 5.28 21.68
N ILE A 183 2.41 6.35 20.95
CA ILE A 183 1.10 7.02 20.92
C ILE A 183 0.42 6.81 19.57
N VAL A 184 1.16 7.08 18.49
CA VAL A 184 0.71 6.94 17.09
C VAL A 184 -0.55 7.80 16.82
N ASP A 185 -0.56 9.08 17.20
CA ASP A 185 -1.70 9.99 17.00
C ASP A 185 -1.61 10.79 15.68
N GLY A 186 -1.73 10.08 14.56
CA GLY A 186 -1.69 10.65 13.21
C GLY A 186 -3.03 10.61 12.49
N ALA A 187 -3.11 11.27 11.32
CA ALA A 187 -4.32 11.36 10.51
C ALA A 187 -4.89 9.97 10.16
N VAL A 188 -4.03 9.01 9.82
CA VAL A 188 -4.41 7.63 9.49
C VAL A 188 -5.02 6.89 10.67
N THR A 189 -4.43 7.03 11.87
CA THR A 189 -4.71 6.18 13.03
C THR A 189 -5.70 6.77 14.02
N ASN A 190 -6.01 8.07 13.93
CA ASN A 190 -7.00 8.72 14.79
C ASN A 190 -8.20 9.31 14.02
N PRO A 191 -8.17 10.52 13.44
CA PRO A 191 -9.35 11.17 12.88
C PRO A 191 -9.99 10.36 11.75
N PHE A 192 -9.19 9.68 10.91
CA PHE A 192 -9.68 8.87 9.80
C PHE A 192 -9.58 7.36 10.02
N ALA A 193 -9.39 6.91 11.27
CA ALA A 193 -9.36 5.49 11.60
C ALA A 193 -10.64 4.76 11.14
N HIS A 194 -11.81 5.42 11.22
CA HIS A 194 -13.07 4.87 10.71
C HIS A 194 -13.06 4.70 9.19
N ALA A 195 -12.46 5.62 8.44
CA ALA A 195 -12.38 5.50 6.98
C ALA A 195 -11.56 4.27 6.57
N ILE A 196 -10.44 4.03 7.27
CA ILE A 196 -9.59 2.85 7.05
C ILE A 196 -10.33 1.56 7.44
N GLN A 197 -10.92 1.52 8.64
CA GLN A 197 -11.67 0.35 9.10
C GLN A 197 -12.84 0.02 8.16
N ALA A 198 -13.60 1.03 7.72
CA ALA A 198 -14.69 0.86 6.77
C ALA A 198 -14.23 0.32 5.42
N ALA A 199 -13.13 0.84 4.88
CA ALA A 199 -12.53 0.37 3.64
C ALA A 199 -12.05 -1.09 3.75
N LEU A 200 -11.41 -1.44 4.88
CA LEU A 200 -10.96 -2.81 5.16
C LEU A 200 -12.14 -3.78 5.27
N ARG A 201 -13.20 -3.42 6.01
CA ARG A 201 -14.40 -4.24 6.13
C ARG A 201 -15.05 -4.50 4.78
N LEU A 202 -15.24 -3.46 3.97
CA LEU A 202 -15.83 -3.57 2.62
C LEU A 202 -14.94 -4.31 1.62
N ALA A 203 -13.62 -4.31 1.85
CA ALA A 203 -12.67 -5.16 1.12
C ALA A 203 -12.67 -6.62 1.60
N GLY A 204 -13.45 -6.95 2.63
CA GLY A 204 -13.50 -8.27 3.25
C GLY A 204 -12.27 -8.62 4.08
N ALA A 205 -11.49 -7.63 4.52
CA ALA A 205 -10.33 -7.80 5.39
C ALA A 205 -10.67 -7.38 6.83
N ARG A 206 -10.73 -8.34 7.74
CA ARG A 206 -11.11 -8.11 9.14
C ARG A 206 -9.97 -8.46 10.09
N ARG A 207 -9.23 -9.53 9.78
CA ARG A 207 -8.16 -10.06 10.62
C ARG A 207 -6.78 -9.65 10.11
N ALA A 208 -5.76 -9.82 10.94
CA ALA A 208 -4.39 -9.46 10.60
C ALA A 208 -3.89 -10.28 9.39
N GLU A 209 -4.25 -11.56 9.31
CA GLU A 209 -3.90 -12.45 8.20
C GLU A 209 -4.63 -12.12 6.88
N ASP A 210 -5.67 -11.28 6.91
CA ASP A 210 -6.35 -10.83 5.70
C ASP A 210 -5.57 -9.74 4.96
N VAL A 211 -4.47 -9.24 5.53
CA VAL A 211 -3.59 -8.24 4.93
C VAL A 211 -2.32 -8.93 4.44
N ALA A 212 -2.07 -8.84 3.13
CA ALA A 212 -0.85 -9.38 2.55
C ALA A 212 0.32 -8.40 2.70
N THR A 213 0.08 -7.13 2.39
CA THR A 213 1.14 -6.13 2.29
C THR A 213 0.58 -4.72 2.53
N ILE A 214 1.37 -3.83 3.13
CA ILE A 214 1.00 -2.43 3.36
C ILE A 214 2.14 -1.51 2.95
N GLU A 215 1.78 -0.41 2.31
CA GLU A 215 2.60 0.75 2.01
C GLU A 215 1.94 2.00 2.59
N VAL A 216 2.74 2.83 3.26
CA VAL A 216 2.30 4.11 3.83
C VAL A 216 3.23 5.23 3.37
N GLU A 217 2.65 6.37 3.04
CA GLU A 217 3.34 7.63 2.78
C GLU A 217 2.84 8.65 3.79
N LEU A 218 3.71 9.02 4.72
CA LEU A 218 3.37 9.86 5.86
C LEU A 218 3.98 11.24 5.68
N PHE A 219 3.16 12.28 5.73
CA PHE A 219 3.61 13.67 5.68
C PHE A 219 2.98 14.50 6.81
N HIS A 220 3.64 15.60 7.14
CA HIS A 220 3.10 16.59 8.06
C HIS A 220 3.28 18.02 7.55
N ALA A 221 2.21 18.82 7.67
CA ALA A 221 2.20 20.25 7.39
C ALA A 221 2.30 21.08 8.68
N HIS A 222 1.70 20.59 9.77
CA HIS A 222 1.85 21.16 11.11
C HIS A 222 3.20 20.75 11.73
N GLU A 223 3.66 21.54 12.70
CA GLU A 223 4.87 21.24 13.48
C GLU A 223 4.54 20.18 14.55
N ILE A 224 4.37 18.93 14.12
CA ILE A 224 4.02 17.76 14.94
C ILE A 224 4.97 16.60 14.62
N GLU A 225 4.96 15.54 15.44
CA GLU A 225 5.77 14.34 15.18
C GLU A 225 5.02 13.35 14.27
N ALA A 226 3.69 13.27 14.38
CA ALA A 226 2.85 12.34 13.63
C ALA A 226 2.42 12.90 12.27
N ASP A 227 1.75 12.08 11.47
CA ASP A 227 1.25 12.51 10.16
C ASP A 227 -0.04 13.32 10.28
N ASP A 228 -0.20 14.31 9.41
CA ASP A 228 -1.46 15.06 9.23
C ASP A 228 -1.99 15.02 7.79
N THR A 229 -1.18 14.51 6.86
CA THR A 229 -1.45 14.36 5.43
C THR A 229 -0.77 13.09 4.95
N SER A 230 -1.54 12.09 4.54
CA SER A 230 -1.02 10.75 4.28
C SER A 230 -1.74 10.09 3.12
N SER A 231 -1.02 9.22 2.43
CA SER A 231 -1.64 8.20 1.59
C SER A 231 -1.17 6.82 2.00
N LEU A 232 -1.98 5.80 1.76
CA LEU A 232 -1.58 4.41 1.94
C LEU A 232 -2.20 3.55 0.86
N ARG A 233 -1.54 2.41 0.60
CA ARG A 233 -2.02 1.35 -0.26
C ARG A 233 -1.70 0.02 0.41
N LEU A 234 -2.65 -0.90 0.40
CA LEU A 234 -2.46 -2.26 0.88
C LEU A 234 -3.11 -3.24 -0.08
N LEU A 235 -2.65 -4.48 -0.02
CA LEU A 235 -3.29 -5.61 -0.69
C LEU A 235 -3.81 -6.56 0.36
N THR A 236 -5.06 -7.02 0.19
CA THR A 236 -5.57 -8.10 1.01
C THR A 236 -4.87 -9.41 0.65
N ALA A 237 -4.98 -10.43 1.51
CA ALA A 237 -4.51 -11.79 1.24
C ALA A 237 -5.10 -12.42 -0.04
N LYS A 238 -6.24 -11.87 -0.50
CA LYS A 238 -6.89 -12.25 -1.76
C LYS A 238 -6.43 -11.41 -2.96
N GLY A 239 -5.47 -10.50 -2.77
CA GLY A 239 -4.92 -9.62 -3.82
C GLY A 239 -5.80 -8.43 -4.17
N LEU A 240 -6.79 -8.08 -3.33
CA LEU A 240 -7.65 -6.92 -3.58
C LEU A 240 -6.96 -5.64 -3.06
N PRO A 241 -6.80 -4.59 -3.88
CA PRO A 241 -6.22 -3.33 -3.44
C PRO A 241 -7.19 -2.51 -2.58
N VAL A 242 -6.65 -1.96 -1.50
CA VAL A 242 -7.29 -0.92 -0.69
C VAL A 242 -6.35 0.28 -0.62
N ALA A 243 -6.85 1.48 -0.83
CA ALA A 243 -6.05 2.71 -0.75
C ALA A 243 -6.79 3.80 0.01
N ALA A 244 -6.05 4.69 0.67
CA ALA A 244 -6.65 5.83 1.35
C ALA A 244 -5.83 7.10 1.17
N GLY A 245 -6.48 8.20 0.82
CA GLY A 245 -5.90 9.55 0.80
C GLY A 245 -6.55 10.39 1.88
N LEU A 246 -5.75 10.83 2.85
CA LEU A 246 -6.25 11.37 4.12
C LEU A 246 -5.50 12.65 4.49
N THR A 247 -6.20 13.68 4.93
CA THR A 247 -5.59 14.91 5.45
C THR A 247 -6.51 15.65 6.41
N VAL A 248 -5.91 16.24 7.44
CA VAL A 248 -6.57 17.25 8.29
C VAL A 248 -6.13 18.68 7.95
N CYS A 249 -5.38 18.84 6.86
CA CYS A 249 -4.83 20.07 6.33
C CYS A 249 -5.52 20.47 5.01
N ALA A 250 -6.79 20.12 4.84
CA ALA A 250 -7.58 20.53 3.69
C ALA A 250 -7.83 22.05 3.68
N THR A 251 -8.18 22.59 2.52
CA THR A 251 -8.70 23.95 2.38
C THR A 251 -10.14 24.05 2.87
N GLU A 252 -10.93 23.00 2.66
CA GLU A 252 -12.32 22.89 3.11
C GLU A 252 -12.61 21.50 3.71
N THR A 253 -13.53 21.45 4.67
CA THR A 253 -13.94 20.16 5.25
C THR A 253 -14.97 19.52 4.33
N ALA A 254 -14.68 18.30 3.86
CA ALA A 254 -15.63 17.48 3.11
C ALA A 254 -16.13 16.30 3.96
N GLU A 255 -17.30 15.77 3.58
CA GLU A 255 -17.78 14.50 4.11
C GLU A 255 -16.81 13.38 3.68
N PRO A 256 -16.16 12.68 4.62
CA PRO A 256 -15.27 11.59 4.28
C PRO A 256 -16.09 10.39 3.77
N TYR A 257 -15.51 9.63 2.86
CA TYR A 257 -16.21 8.53 2.20
C TYR A 257 -15.28 7.34 1.90
N VAL A 258 -15.91 6.19 1.73
CA VAL A 258 -15.32 4.99 1.16
C VAL A 258 -15.97 4.71 -0.18
N VAL A 259 -15.20 4.36 -1.20
CA VAL A 259 -15.67 3.98 -2.53
C VAL A 259 -15.27 2.54 -2.83
N VAL A 260 -16.24 1.71 -3.18
CA VAL A 260 -16.07 0.33 -3.62
C VAL A 260 -16.10 0.31 -5.14
N HIS A 261 -15.02 -0.16 -5.76
CA HIS A 261 -14.87 -0.22 -7.20
C HIS A 261 -15.22 -1.61 -7.72
N GLY A 262 -16.15 -1.69 -8.66
CA GLY A 262 -16.47 -2.91 -9.38
C GLY A 262 -16.26 -2.75 -10.89
N SER A 263 -16.15 -3.86 -11.61
CA SER A 263 -15.92 -3.87 -13.07
C SER A 263 -17.06 -3.26 -13.89
N ALA A 264 -18.22 -3.03 -13.30
CA ALA A 264 -19.43 -2.53 -13.95
C ALA A 264 -20.12 -1.40 -13.17
N GLY A 265 -19.50 -0.88 -12.11
CA GLY A 265 -20.10 0.16 -11.28
C GLY A 265 -19.29 0.50 -10.03
N THR A 266 -19.81 1.43 -9.24
CA THR A 266 -19.20 1.87 -7.98
C THR A 266 -20.25 2.02 -6.89
N VAL A 267 -19.84 1.86 -5.64
CA VAL A 267 -20.63 2.21 -4.46
C VAL A 267 -19.85 3.23 -3.64
N THR A 268 -20.43 4.37 -3.30
CA THR A 268 -19.83 5.36 -2.39
C THR A 268 -20.60 5.39 -1.09
N TYR A 269 -19.88 5.28 0.03
CA TYR A 269 -20.40 5.30 1.38
C TYR A 269 -19.81 6.48 2.17
N TRP A 270 -20.63 7.50 2.44
CA TRP A 270 -20.28 8.61 3.32
C TRP A 270 -20.59 8.22 4.76
N TYR A 271 -19.63 7.53 5.38
CA TYR A 271 -19.83 6.83 6.65
C TYR A 271 -20.22 7.74 7.82
N THR A 272 -19.76 8.99 7.85
CA THR A 272 -20.18 9.95 8.89
C THR A 272 -21.60 10.48 8.69
N ALA A 273 -22.09 10.48 7.45
CA ALA A 273 -23.44 10.93 7.10
C ALA A 273 -24.46 9.78 7.08
N GLY A 274 -23.98 8.53 7.14
CA GLY A 274 -24.83 7.34 6.95
C GLY A 274 -25.52 7.36 5.59
N ARG A 275 -24.81 7.73 4.52
CA ARG A 275 -25.38 7.79 3.16
C ARG A 275 -24.65 6.84 2.23
N VAL A 276 -25.39 6.02 1.49
CA VAL A 276 -24.86 5.16 0.43
C VAL A 276 -25.37 5.67 -0.92
N GLU A 277 -24.52 5.63 -1.93
CA GLU A 277 -24.89 5.78 -3.34
C GLU A 277 -24.28 4.64 -4.14
N VAL A 278 -25.07 4.00 -4.99
CA VAL A 278 -24.59 3.01 -5.97
C VAL A 278 -24.84 3.54 -7.37
N ALA A 279 -23.82 3.47 -8.21
CA ALA A 279 -23.91 3.65 -9.65
C ALA A 279 -23.54 2.30 -10.29
N GLY A 280 -24.55 1.46 -10.52
CA GLY A 280 -24.38 0.09 -10.97
C GLY A 280 -25.21 -0.24 -12.21
N ARG A 281 -25.37 -1.55 -12.46
CA ARG A 281 -26.14 -2.09 -13.60
C ARG A 281 -27.60 -1.62 -13.61
N SER A 282 -28.18 -1.38 -12.44
CA SER A 282 -29.57 -0.94 -12.30
C SER A 282 -29.72 0.59 -12.31
N GLY A 283 -28.66 1.33 -12.66
CA GLY A 283 -28.60 2.78 -12.63
C GLY A 283 -28.11 3.33 -11.30
N THR A 284 -28.36 4.62 -11.05
CA THR A 284 -27.92 5.31 -9.83
C THR A 284 -29.02 5.34 -8.77
N ARG A 285 -28.69 4.97 -7.53
CA ARG A 285 -29.58 5.00 -6.36
C ARG A 285 -28.83 5.54 -5.15
N SER A 286 -29.50 6.29 -4.27
CA SER A 286 -28.95 6.73 -2.99
C SER A 286 -29.98 6.63 -1.86
N TRP A 287 -29.52 6.26 -0.67
CA TRP A 287 -30.34 6.13 0.54
C TRP A 287 -29.49 6.43 1.79
N ASN A 288 -30.19 6.67 2.90
CA ASN A 288 -29.56 6.84 4.22
C ASN A 288 -29.68 5.55 5.02
N THR A 289 -28.77 5.35 5.96
CA THR A 289 -28.63 4.14 6.77
C THR A 289 -28.82 4.44 8.24
N GLU A 290 -29.24 3.42 8.99
CA GLU A 290 -29.39 3.51 10.44
C GLU A 290 -28.13 2.99 11.13
N VAL A 291 -27.78 3.56 12.27
CA VAL A 291 -26.61 3.15 13.06
C VAL A 291 -27.06 2.59 14.39
N THR A 292 -26.76 1.31 14.62
CA THR A 292 -26.96 0.66 15.91
C THR A 292 -25.85 1.08 16.88
N SER A 293 -26.21 1.50 18.10
CA SER A 293 -25.23 1.81 19.15
C SER A 293 -24.40 0.57 19.48
N LEU A 294 -23.07 0.68 19.42
CA LEU A 294 -22.19 -0.44 19.80
C LEU A 294 -22.31 -0.80 21.28
N LEU A 295 -22.50 0.19 22.16
CA LEU A 295 -22.79 -0.10 23.58
C LEU A 295 -24.15 -0.79 23.73
N GLY A 296 -25.16 -0.36 22.98
CA GLY A 296 -26.47 -1.02 22.96
C GLY A 296 -26.39 -2.47 22.45
N ASN A 297 -25.61 -2.71 21.40
CA ASN A 297 -25.33 -4.05 20.91
C ASN A 297 -24.56 -4.90 21.94
N LEU A 298 -23.59 -4.32 22.67
CA LEU A 298 -22.89 -5.04 23.75
C LEU A 298 -23.84 -5.42 24.90
N VAL A 299 -24.76 -4.53 25.27
CA VAL A 299 -25.80 -4.82 26.25
C VAL A 299 -26.71 -5.96 25.77
N ALA A 300 -27.11 -5.96 24.49
CA ALA A 300 -27.85 -7.06 23.89
C ALA A 300 -27.04 -8.37 23.84
N HIS A 301 -25.73 -8.29 23.58
CA HIS A 301 -24.82 -9.43 23.64
C HIS A 301 -24.82 -10.09 25.04
N VAL A 302 -24.62 -9.29 26.09
CA VAL A 302 -24.61 -9.77 27.48
C VAL A 302 -25.94 -10.40 27.88
N ARG A 303 -27.07 -9.81 27.46
CA ARG A 303 -28.41 -10.27 27.86
C ARG A 303 -28.93 -11.44 27.04
N GLU A 304 -28.66 -11.43 25.74
CA GLU A 304 -29.39 -12.24 24.74
C GLU A 304 -28.45 -13.04 23.84
N GLY A 305 -27.13 -12.84 23.93
CA GLY A 305 -26.15 -13.52 23.08
C GLY A 305 -26.09 -13.00 21.65
N ALA A 306 -26.54 -11.75 21.41
CA ALA A 306 -26.44 -11.09 20.11
C ALA A 306 -24.98 -11.07 19.61
N ALA A 307 -24.74 -11.25 18.31
CA ALA A 307 -23.40 -11.12 17.75
C ALA A 307 -22.89 -9.66 17.88
N LEU A 308 -21.61 -9.52 18.19
CA LEU A 308 -20.97 -8.19 18.23
C LEU A 308 -20.85 -7.62 16.82
N LEU A 309 -21.09 -6.31 16.69
CA LEU A 309 -20.97 -5.60 15.42
C LEU A 309 -19.52 -5.20 15.12
N SER A 310 -18.74 -4.88 16.15
CA SER A 310 -17.30 -4.58 16.06
C SER A 310 -16.49 -5.43 17.05
N PRO A 311 -16.40 -6.76 16.86
CA PRO A 311 -15.60 -7.62 17.74
C PRO A 311 -14.10 -7.32 17.62
N LEU A 312 -13.35 -7.56 18.70
CA LEU A 312 -11.89 -7.34 18.77
C LEU A 312 -11.13 -7.98 17.59
N GLU A 313 -11.47 -9.21 17.22
CA GLU A 313 -10.82 -9.95 16.13
C GLU A 313 -10.96 -9.24 14.78
N ALA A 314 -12.04 -8.45 14.58
CA ALA A 314 -12.31 -7.73 13.34
C ALA A 314 -11.52 -6.42 13.20
N SER A 315 -10.70 -6.05 14.19
CA SER A 315 -9.78 -4.92 14.11
C SER A 315 -8.36 -5.32 13.66
N GLY A 316 -8.11 -6.61 13.40
CA GLY A 316 -6.76 -7.10 13.10
C GLY A 316 -6.15 -6.49 11.84
N ALA A 317 -6.95 -6.30 10.78
CA ALA A 317 -6.49 -5.65 9.56
C ALA A 317 -6.11 -4.17 9.79
N PHE A 318 -6.91 -3.44 10.58
CA PHE A 318 -6.59 -2.07 10.97
C PHE A 318 -5.34 -2.00 11.84
N MET A 319 -5.14 -2.96 12.75
CA MET A 319 -3.94 -3.01 13.58
C MET A 319 -2.66 -3.26 12.77
N ARG A 320 -2.74 -3.98 11.64
CA ARG A 320 -1.63 -4.05 10.67
C ARG A 320 -1.31 -2.69 10.06
N VAL A 321 -2.32 -1.89 9.71
CA VAL A 321 -2.13 -0.51 9.21
C VAL A 321 -1.50 0.38 10.28
N LEU A 322 -2.02 0.34 11.51
CA LEU A 322 -1.44 1.08 12.65
C LEU A 322 0.02 0.71 12.89
N GLU A 323 0.35 -0.58 12.85
CA GLU A 323 1.71 -1.07 13.00
C GLU A 323 2.64 -0.60 11.87
N ALA A 324 2.14 -0.55 10.63
CA ALA A 324 2.89 0.02 9.51
C ALA A 324 3.20 1.51 9.74
N VAL A 325 2.22 2.31 10.19
CA VAL A 325 2.42 3.73 10.54
C VAL A 325 3.41 3.90 11.69
N ARG A 326 3.34 3.03 12.70
CA ARG A 326 4.23 3.03 13.87
C ARG A 326 5.67 2.71 13.51
N ARG A 327 5.89 1.80 12.56
CA ARG A 327 7.22 1.32 12.14
C ARG A 327 7.83 2.11 10.98
N ALA A 328 7.02 2.86 10.25
CA ALA A 328 7.49 3.72 9.16
C ALA A 328 8.54 4.73 9.66
N GLU A 329 9.30 5.27 8.72
CA GLU A 329 10.13 6.45 8.96
C GLU A 329 9.27 7.60 9.49
N ASP A 330 9.92 8.59 10.10
CA ASP A 330 9.20 9.75 10.59
C ASP A 330 8.52 10.48 9.41
N PRO A 331 7.28 10.97 9.58
CA PRO A 331 6.56 11.68 8.54
C PRO A 331 7.42 12.78 7.91
N ALA A 332 7.40 12.88 6.59
CA ALA A 332 8.18 13.88 5.88
C ALA A 332 7.51 15.27 5.98
N PRO A 333 8.27 16.35 6.23
CA PRO A 333 7.71 17.69 6.26
C PRO A 333 7.30 18.14 4.85
N ILE A 334 6.10 18.70 4.72
CA ILE A 334 5.66 19.31 3.46
C ILE A 334 6.31 20.68 3.30
N GLU A 335 7.00 20.89 2.18
CA GLU A 335 7.72 22.14 1.95
C GLU A 335 6.78 23.37 1.92
N PRO A 336 7.20 24.53 2.47
CA PRO A 336 6.36 25.72 2.56
C PRO A 336 5.74 26.21 1.25
N ARG A 337 6.36 25.89 0.10
CA ARG A 337 5.83 26.26 -1.23
C ARG A 337 4.51 25.57 -1.56
N HIS A 338 4.20 24.43 -0.93
CA HIS A 338 2.94 23.70 -1.08
C HIS A 338 1.90 24.06 -0.01
N LEU A 339 2.26 24.93 0.94
CA LEU A 339 1.41 25.27 2.08
C LEU A 339 0.73 26.64 1.92
N SER A 340 -0.40 26.78 2.58
CA SER A 340 -1.07 28.05 2.89
C SER A 340 -1.29 28.14 4.40
N ARG A 341 -1.09 29.32 4.98
CA ARG A 341 -1.33 29.57 6.40
C ARG A 341 -2.42 30.61 6.56
N LEU A 342 -3.52 30.24 7.19
CA LEU A 342 -4.64 31.13 7.50
C LEU A 342 -4.67 31.39 9.00
N GLN A 343 -4.79 32.66 9.39
CA GLN A 343 -4.84 33.07 10.78
C GLN A 343 -6.23 33.61 11.11
N ALA A 344 -6.87 33.01 12.12
CA ALA A 344 -8.10 33.47 12.72
C ALA A 344 -7.86 33.77 14.22
N PRO A 345 -8.75 34.50 14.91
CA PRO A 345 -8.56 34.81 16.33
C PRO A 345 -8.40 33.56 17.20
N GLY A 346 -7.18 33.30 17.68
CA GLY A 346 -6.86 32.13 18.50
C GLY A 346 -6.65 30.83 17.73
N GLU A 347 -6.69 30.84 16.39
CA GLU A 347 -6.54 29.64 15.56
C GLU A 347 -5.61 29.88 14.38
N VAL A 348 -4.71 28.92 14.14
CA VAL A 348 -3.84 28.89 12.97
C VAL A 348 -4.14 27.63 12.19
N PHE A 349 -4.48 27.79 10.92
CA PHE A 349 -4.71 26.69 9.99
C PHE A 349 -3.52 26.58 9.05
N VAL A 350 -2.95 25.39 8.95
CA VAL A 350 -1.96 25.05 7.92
C VAL A 350 -2.64 24.15 6.91
N GLN A 351 -2.66 24.58 5.65
CA GLN A 351 -3.37 23.91 4.58
C GLN A 351 -2.40 23.49 3.48
N VAL A 352 -2.58 22.29 2.95
CA VAL A 352 -1.83 21.78 1.80
C VAL A 352 -2.62 22.13 0.54
N ARG A 353 -1.98 22.79 -0.42
CA ARG A 353 -2.67 23.25 -1.64
C ARG A 353 -3.14 22.07 -2.47
N ASP A 354 -4.40 22.15 -2.89
CA ASP A 354 -5.07 21.17 -3.74
C ASP A 354 -5.05 19.73 -3.18
N VAL A 355 -4.87 19.54 -1.87
CA VAL A 355 -4.71 18.20 -1.29
C VAL A 355 -5.96 17.32 -1.45
N GLU A 356 -7.13 17.94 -1.55
CA GLU A 356 -8.41 17.26 -1.68
C GLU A 356 -8.54 16.51 -2.99
N GLN A 357 -8.11 17.10 -4.11
CA GLN A 357 -8.11 16.42 -5.40
C GLN A 357 -7.14 15.23 -5.39
N TRP A 358 -6.01 15.34 -4.70
CA TRP A 358 -5.05 14.25 -4.57
C TRP A 358 -5.59 13.12 -3.70
N CYS A 359 -6.23 13.42 -2.56
CA CYS A 359 -6.88 12.41 -1.72
C CYS A 359 -8.00 11.67 -2.48
N ALA A 360 -8.81 12.41 -3.25
CA ALA A 360 -9.84 11.81 -4.10
C ALA A 360 -9.25 10.92 -5.20
N ARG A 361 -8.12 11.33 -5.80
CA ARG A 361 -7.40 10.49 -6.78
C ARG A 361 -6.85 9.22 -6.15
N VAL A 362 -6.29 9.27 -4.93
CA VAL A 362 -5.85 8.05 -4.20
C VAL A 362 -7.01 7.07 -4.05
N ALA A 363 -8.18 7.55 -3.57
CA ALA A 363 -9.35 6.69 -3.38
C ALA A 363 -9.89 6.13 -4.70
N ARG A 364 -9.82 6.91 -5.80
CA ARG A 364 -10.34 6.50 -7.11
C ARG A 364 -9.40 5.57 -7.88
N GLU A 365 -8.12 5.93 -7.93
CA GLU A 365 -7.09 5.28 -8.75
C GLU A 365 -6.34 4.19 -7.97
N LEU A 366 -6.55 4.08 -6.66
CA LEU A 366 -5.95 3.08 -5.77
C LEU A 366 -4.41 3.11 -5.78
N ARG A 367 -3.85 4.31 -5.88
CA ARG A 367 -2.42 4.62 -5.93
C ARG A 367 -2.06 5.67 -4.88
N THR A 368 -0.84 5.63 -4.36
CA THR A 368 -0.34 6.57 -3.35
C THR A 368 -0.08 7.97 -3.93
N PHE A 369 0.22 8.98 -3.09
CA PHE A 369 0.52 10.32 -3.55
C PHE A 369 1.75 10.36 -4.46
N THR A 370 2.81 9.63 -4.11
CA THR A 370 4.00 9.58 -4.97
C THR A 370 3.70 8.95 -6.31
N ALA A 371 2.99 7.81 -6.31
CA ALA A 371 2.60 7.14 -7.54
C ALA A 371 1.69 8.00 -8.44
N LEU A 372 0.91 8.91 -7.86
CA LEU A 372 0.05 9.84 -8.60
C LEU A 372 0.80 11.11 -9.07
N GLY A 373 1.99 11.38 -8.53
CA GLY A 373 2.78 12.58 -8.81
C GLY A 373 2.34 13.81 -8.01
N ALA A 374 1.94 13.64 -6.75
CA ALA A 374 1.54 14.76 -5.90
C ALA A 374 2.73 15.73 -5.69
N PRO A 375 2.53 17.07 -5.73
CA PRO A 375 3.64 18.04 -5.75
C PRO A 375 4.55 18.03 -4.53
N TRP A 376 4.07 17.57 -3.38
CA TRP A 376 4.84 17.47 -2.13
C TRP A 376 5.44 16.09 -1.89
N ALA A 377 5.05 15.09 -2.68
CA ALA A 377 5.63 13.76 -2.58
C ALA A 377 7.02 13.74 -3.25
N PRO A 378 7.92 12.82 -2.86
CA PRO A 378 9.25 12.73 -3.46
C PRO A 378 9.14 12.54 -4.99
N GLU A 379 9.78 13.41 -5.77
CA GLU A 379 9.88 13.20 -7.22
C GLU A 379 10.84 12.02 -7.50
N GLN A 380 10.54 11.24 -8.55
CA GLN A 380 11.54 10.32 -9.12
C GLN A 380 12.77 11.12 -9.53
N GLY A 381 13.94 10.73 -9.03
CA GLY A 381 15.19 11.37 -9.40
C GLY A 381 15.52 11.03 -10.85
N VAL A 382 15.64 12.06 -11.70
CA VAL A 382 16.20 11.90 -13.04
C VAL A 382 17.71 11.73 -12.90
N LEU A 383 18.19 10.53 -13.19
CA LEU A 383 19.60 10.18 -13.16
C LEU A 383 20.33 10.68 -14.42
N ALA A 384 19.72 10.56 -15.60
CA ALA A 384 20.28 11.02 -16.87
C ALA A 384 19.19 11.24 -17.93
N GLU A 385 19.42 12.15 -18.87
CA GLU A 385 18.71 12.22 -20.14
C GLU A 385 19.64 11.72 -21.25
N LEU A 386 19.20 10.73 -22.02
CA LEU A 386 19.95 10.18 -23.15
C LEU A 386 19.53 10.90 -24.42
N GLN A 387 20.49 11.43 -25.16
CA GLN A 387 20.28 12.13 -26.41
C GLN A 387 21.05 11.50 -27.57
N ILE A 388 20.44 11.60 -28.75
CA ILE A 388 21.07 11.28 -30.04
C ILE A 388 20.95 12.51 -30.92
N ALA A 389 22.10 13.07 -31.33
CA ALA A 389 22.17 14.28 -32.14
C ALA A 389 21.34 15.47 -31.58
N GLY A 390 21.35 15.65 -30.26
CA GLY A 390 20.61 16.73 -29.57
C GLY A 390 19.12 16.47 -29.38
N ARG A 391 18.62 15.27 -29.71
CA ARG A 391 17.25 14.85 -29.45
C ARG A 391 17.21 13.88 -28.29
N ALA A 392 16.44 14.21 -27.25
CA ALA A 392 16.18 13.28 -26.14
C ALA A 392 15.45 12.02 -26.64
N VAL A 393 16.06 10.86 -26.40
CA VAL A 393 15.54 9.54 -26.79
C VAL A 393 15.17 8.68 -25.59
N ALA A 394 15.74 8.93 -24.41
CA ALA A 394 15.33 8.26 -23.18
C ALA A 394 15.57 9.12 -21.93
N THR A 395 14.74 8.94 -20.91
CA THR A 395 15.03 9.44 -19.55
C THR A 395 15.37 8.25 -18.66
N TYR A 396 16.49 8.33 -17.93
CA TYR A 396 16.89 7.34 -16.94
C TYR A 396 16.56 7.87 -15.55
N VAL A 397 15.73 7.13 -14.81
CA VAL A 397 15.27 7.51 -13.46
C VAL A 397 15.78 6.52 -12.42
N ASP A 398 15.85 6.96 -11.17
CA ASP A 398 16.29 6.16 -10.02
C ASP A 398 15.24 5.17 -9.51
N GLY A 399 13.97 5.37 -9.86
CA GLY A 399 12.84 4.59 -9.37
C GLY A 399 12.44 4.91 -7.93
N ALA A 400 12.93 6.02 -7.35
CA ALA A 400 12.45 6.53 -6.07
C ALA A 400 10.93 6.82 -6.16
N GLY A 401 10.18 6.61 -5.09
CA GLY A 401 8.74 6.85 -5.12
C GLY A 401 7.91 5.82 -5.90
N THR A 402 8.53 4.80 -6.50
CA THR A 402 7.82 3.57 -6.87
C THR A 402 7.40 2.85 -5.60
N ALA A 403 6.19 2.29 -5.61
CA ALA A 403 5.68 1.52 -4.49
C ALA A 403 6.58 0.34 -4.15
N ALA A 404 6.74 0.02 -2.87
CA ALA A 404 7.56 -1.12 -2.43
C ALA A 404 7.10 -2.43 -3.11
N LEU A 405 5.80 -2.60 -3.26
CA LEU A 405 5.18 -3.76 -3.91
C LEU A 405 5.41 -3.83 -5.41
N ASP A 406 5.75 -2.70 -6.01
CA ASP A 406 6.03 -2.58 -7.44
C ASP A 406 7.53 -2.74 -7.75
N GLY A 407 8.36 -2.97 -6.72
CA GLY A 407 9.78 -3.28 -6.82
C GLY A 407 10.61 -2.05 -7.25
N PRO A 408 10.86 -1.08 -6.36
CA PRO A 408 11.55 0.17 -6.71
C PRO A 408 12.92 -0.10 -7.30
N ARG A 409 13.19 0.48 -8.48
CA ARG A 409 14.44 0.25 -9.22
C ARG A 409 14.72 1.30 -10.31
N PRO A 410 16.01 1.59 -10.59
CA PRO A 410 16.38 2.41 -11.73
C PRO A 410 15.98 1.80 -13.07
N HIS A 411 15.34 2.60 -13.93
CA HIS A 411 14.79 2.17 -15.22
C HIS A 411 14.77 3.31 -16.25
N LEU A 412 14.71 2.96 -17.54
CA LEU A 412 14.56 3.93 -18.63
C LEU A 412 13.07 4.10 -18.98
N HIS A 413 12.55 5.31 -18.80
CA HIS A 413 11.23 5.73 -19.27
C HIS A 413 11.09 7.27 -19.21
N PRO A 414 10.47 7.92 -20.21
CA PRO A 414 10.06 7.36 -21.48
C PRO A 414 11.27 7.07 -22.38
N LEU A 415 11.18 6.03 -23.21
CA LEU A 415 12.12 5.73 -24.28
C LEU A 415 11.40 5.82 -25.63
N ARG A 416 12.04 6.45 -26.62
CA ARG A 416 11.43 6.81 -27.91
C ARG A 416 12.30 6.46 -29.11
N THR A 417 11.66 6.24 -30.25
CA THR A 417 12.35 6.26 -31.56
C THR A 417 12.86 7.66 -31.91
N LEU A 418 13.72 7.78 -32.93
CA LEU A 418 14.15 9.10 -33.42
C LEU A 418 13.01 9.91 -34.04
N GLY A 419 11.91 9.29 -34.47
CA GLY A 419 10.66 9.95 -34.88
C GLY A 419 9.80 10.41 -33.71
N GLY A 420 10.03 9.87 -32.50
CA GLY A 420 9.36 10.28 -31.25
C GLY A 420 8.32 9.31 -30.73
N THR A 421 8.10 8.18 -31.41
CA THR A 421 7.17 7.14 -30.98
C THR A 421 7.64 6.53 -29.66
N GLY A 422 6.79 6.55 -28.63
CA GLY A 422 7.08 5.90 -27.35
C GLY A 422 7.13 4.38 -27.49
N VAL A 423 8.18 3.76 -26.94
CA VAL A 423 8.40 2.30 -27.01
C VAL A 423 8.56 1.66 -25.63
N THR A 424 8.29 2.41 -24.56
CA THR A 424 8.25 1.91 -23.17
C THR A 424 7.01 2.37 -22.44
N ASP A 425 6.57 1.58 -21.46
CA ASP A 425 5.50 1.92 -20.53
C ASP A 425 5.89 1.61 -19.08
N VAL A 426 5.27 2.28 -18.11
CA VAL A 426 5.57 2.18 -16.67
C VAL A 426 4.29 2.14 -15.86
N ALA A 427 4.26 1.23 -14.87
CA ALA A 427 3.14 1.01 -13.97
C ALA A 427 1.75 0.95 -14.67
N PRO A 428 1.61 0.17 -15.77
CA PRO A 428 0.34 0.03 -16.44
C PRO A 428 -0.69 -0.67 -15.53
N GLU A 429 -1.96 -0.42 -15.77
CA GLU A 429 -3.07 -0.90 -14.92
C GLU A 429 -3.11 -2.42 -14.75
N ASP A 430 -2.64 -3.17 -15.76
CA ASP A 430 -2.58 -4.62 -15.75
C ASP A 430 -1.44 -5.18 -14.87
N HIS A 431 -0.33 -4.45 -14.77
CA HIS A 431 0.92 -4.87 -14.12
C HIS A 431 1.68 -3.66 -13.54
N THR A 432 1.25 -3.15 -12.37
CA THR A 432 1.79 -1.91 -11.78
C THR A 432 3.29 -1.97 -11.46
N TRP A 433 3.86 -3.17 -11.34
CA TRP A 433 5.28 -3.41 -11.09
C TRP A 433 6.17 -3.42 -12.34
N HIS A 434 5.62 -3.23 -13.55
CA HIS A 434 6.43 -3.14 -14.76
C HIS A 434 7.02 -1.73 -14.92
N ALA A 435 8.33 -1.68 -15.17
CA ALA A 435 9.09 -0.43 -15.20
C ALA A 435 9.99 -0.35 -16.45
N GLY A 436 9.46 0.23 -17.54
CA GLY A 436 10.19 0.63 -18.74
C GLY A 436 11.20 -0.41 -19.23
N VAL A 437 12.45 0.02 -19.43
CA VAL A 437 13.60 -0.88 -19.58
C VAL A 437 14.36 -0.97 -18.27
N SER A 438 14.43 -2.17 -17.68
CA SER A 438 15.09 -2.38 -16.38
C SER A 438 15.73 -3.76 -16.25
N MET A 439 16.53 -3.90 -15.19
CA MET A 439 17.09 -5.17 -14.71
C MET A 439 16.49 -5.46 -13.34
N ALA A 440 15.76 -6.56 -13.20
CA ALA A 440 15.14 -6.99 -11.95
C ALA A 440 14.91 -8.50 -11.94
N VAL A 441 14.89 -9.10 -10.74
CA VAL A 441 14.76 -10.56 -10.57
C VAL A 441 13.69 -10.84 -9.51
N GLN A 442 12.82 -11.82 -9.77
CA GLN A 442 11.70 -12.12 -8.87
C GLN A 442 12.13 -12.88 -7.61
N ASP A 443 13.20 -13.65 -7.67
CA ASP A 443 13.70 -14.40 -6.51
C ASP A 443 15.20 -14.16 -6.34
N VAL A 444 15.55 -13.29 -5.40
CA VAL A 444 16.93 -12.98 -5.03
C VAL A 444 17.13 -13.42 -3.58
N CYS A 445 17.66 -14.63 -3.39
CA CYS A 445 17.75 -15.27 -2.07
C CYS A 445 16.41 -15.20 -1.29
N GLY A 446 15.28 -15.47 -1.98
CA GLY A 446 13.94 -15.40 -1.42
C GLY A 446 13.34 -14.00 -1.29
N ALA A 447 14.01 -12.95 -1.81
CA ALA A 447 13.47 -11.59 -1.87
C ALA A 447 12.98 -11.27 -3.29
N ASN A 448 11.83 -10.59 -3.40
CA ASN A 448 11.26 -10.19 -4.70
C ASN A 448 11.67 -8.76 -5.07
N LEU A 449 12.60 -8.62 -6.02
CA LEU A 449 13.04 -7.31 -6.56
C LEU A 449 12.35 -6.94 -7.88
N TRP A 450 11.50 -7.82 -8.41
CA TRP A 450 10.71 -7.58 -9.62
C TRP A 450 9.43 -6.79 -9.32
N GLY A 451 8.86 -6.98 -8.13
CA GLY A 451 7.54 -6.48 -7.78
C GLY A 451 6.42 -7.49 -8.06
N GLY A 452 5.19 -7.13 -7.72
CA GLY A 452 4.02 -7.98 -7.94
C GLY A 452 3.96 -9.21 -7.03
N ALA A 453 3.05 -10.14 -7.34
CA ALA A 453 2.95 -11.39 -6.59
C ALA A 453 4.18 -12.30 -6.81
N THR A 454 4.67 -12.89 -5.73
CA THR A 454 5.75 -13.88 -5.75
C THR A 454 5.19 -15.25 -6.14
N TYR A 455 5.85 -15.93 -7.08
CA TYR A 455 5.51 -17.31 -7.41
C TYR A 455 6.18 -18.26 -6.44
N VAL A 456 5.38 -18.95 -5.64
CA VAL A 456 5.87 -19.95 -4.70
C VAL A 456 5.64 -21.33 -5.28
N ARG A 457 6.72 -22.14 -5.33
CA ARG A 457 6.65 -23.54 -5.78
C ARG A 457 5.50 -24.28 -5.10
N ASP A 458 4.72 -25.00 -5.89
CA ASP A 458 3.54 -25.78 -5.48
C ASP A 458 2.38 -24.96 -4.86
N ARG A 459 2.50 -23.63 -4.70
CA ARG A 459 1.46 -22.76 -4.11
C ARG A 459 0.97 -21.65 -5.04
N GLY A 460 1.62 -21.47 -6.18
CA GLY A 460 1.28 -20.46 -7.19
C GLY A 460 1.66 -19.05 -6.76
N TYR A 461 1.04 -18.05 -7.41
CA TYR A 461 1.24 -16.64 -7.09
C TYR A 461 0.65 -16.26 -5.74
N ARG A 462 1.43 -15.56 -4.92
CA ARG A 462 1.05 -15.05 -3.60
C ARG A 462 1.60 -13.66 -3.40
N TRP A 463 0.79 -12.78 -2.80
CA TRP A 463 1.28 -11.52 -2.26
C TRP A 463 1.91 -11.82 -0.90
N LEU A 464 3.21 -11.52 -0.77
CA LEU A 464 4.03 -11.77 0.41
C LEU A 464 4.71 -10.46 0.83
N GLU A 465 5.17 -10.36 2.08
CA GLU A 465 6.02 -9.26 2.55
C GLU A 465 7.51 -9.54 2.26
N ASP A 466 7.84 -9.90 1.01
CA ASP A 466 9.18 -10.27 0.57
C ASP A 466 9.81 -9.28 -0.42
N HIS A 467 9.11 -8.19 -0.74
CA HIS A 467 9.55 -7.18 -1.69
C HIS A 467 10.78 -6.43 -1.22
N GLY A 468 11.78 -6.35 -2.09
CA GLY A 468 12.96 -5.53 -1.90
C GLY A 468 13.05 -4.40 -2.93
N ARG A 469 14.22 -3.79 -3.03
CA ARG A 469 14.50 -2.67 -3.94
C ARG A 469 15.90 -2.72 -4.51
N ILE A 470 16.08 -2.03 -5.64
CA ILE A 470 17.38 -1.73 -6.23
C ILE A 470 17.58 -0.21 -6.14
N THR A 471 18.67 0.25 -5.53
CA THR A 471 18.93 1.69 -5.32
C THR A 471 20.17 2.15 -6.07
N HIS A 472 20.12 3.37 -6.61
CA HIS A 472 21.32 4.05 -7.13
C HIS A 472 22.21 4.51 -5.98
N GLU A 473 23.46 4.08 -5.97
CA GLU A 473 24.45 4.40 -4.93
C GLU A 473 25.49 5.43 -5.40
N GLY A 474 25.45 5.82 -6.67
CA GLY A 474 26.32 6.83 -7.26
C GLY A 474 26.89 6.47 -8.63
N TRP A 475 27.36 7.49 -9.33
CA TRP A 475 28.09 7.35 -10.60
C TRP A 475 29.55 6.96 -10.36
N LEU A 476 30.00 5.95 -11.10
CA LEU A 476 31.42 5.64 -11.27
C LEU A 476 32.01 6.39 -12.48
N GLU A 477 31.17 6.62 -13.48
CA GLU A 477 31.38 7.53 -14.60
C GLU A 477 30.06 8.27 -14.81
N GLU A 478 30.08 9.59 -14.65
CA GLU A 478 28.88 10.41 -14.85
C GLU A 478 28.41 10.34 -16.31
N PRO A 479 27.09 10.50 -16.56
CA PRO A 479 26.56 10.55 -17.90
C PRO A 479 27.25 11.63 -18.72
N HIS A 480 27.78 11.25 -19.87
CA HIS A 480 28.38 12.18 -20.81
C HIS A 480 27.91 11.90 -22.23
N GLU A 481 27.86 12.96 -23.04
CA GLU A 481 27.38 12.89 -24.41
C GLU A 481 28.39 13.46 -25.41
N SER A 482 28.37 12.90 -26.62
CA SER A 482 29.19 13.32 -27.74
C SER A 482 28.43 13.12 -29.06
N ALA A 483 29.01 13.59 -30.16
CA ALA A 483 28.47 13.32 -31.50
C ALA A 483 28.42 11.82 -31.85
N ALA A 484 29.22 10.99 -31.17
CA ALA A 484 29.25 9.54 -31.36
C ALA A 484 28.21 8.80 -30.49
N GLY A 485 27.46 9.51 -29.64
CA GLY A 485 26.61 8.91 -28.61
C GLY A 485 27.08 9.28 -27.20
N GLY A 486 26.53 8.61 -26.20
CA GLY A 486 26.86 8.82 -24.79
C GLY A 486 27.04 7.53 -24.02
N SER A 487 27.57 7.66 -22.81
CA SER A 487 27.69 6.54 -21.89
C SER A 487 27.66 6.99 -20.43
N ALA A 488 27.34 6.04 -19.55
CA ALA A 488 27.33 6.22 -18.12
C ALA A 488 27.64 4.89 -17.41
N LEU A 489 28.28 4.96 -16.24
CA LEU A 489 28.57 3.78 -15.42
C LEU A 489 28.22 4.07 -13.96
N GLN A 490 27.42 3.23 -13.35
CA GLN A 490 26.95 3.44 -11.97
C GLN A 490 27.15 2.22 -11.09
N ARG A 491 27.02 2.47 -9.79
CA ARG A 491 26.89 1.46 -8.74
C ARG A 491 25.46 1.42 -8.23
N LEU A 492 24.91 0.21 -8.08
CA LEU A 492 23.61 -0.03 -7.51
C LEU A 492 23.71 -1.02 -6.34
N ALA A 493 22.74 -0.96 -5.42
CA ALA A 493 22.59 -1.92 -4.32
C ALA A 493 21.25 -2.65 -4.42
N TRP A 494 21.28 -3.98 -4.30
CA TRP A 494 20.09 -4.84 -4.29
C TRP A 494 19.80 -5.21 -2.85
N ARG A 495 18.65 -4.79 -2.32
CA ARG A 495 18.31 -4.92 -0.90
C ARG A 495 16.99 -5.65 -0.69
N ARG A 496 16.94 -6.49 0.33
CA ARG A 496 15.69 -7.09 0.85
C ARG A 496 14.82 -5.98 1.48
N GLY A 497 13.53 -6.26 1.69
CA GLY A 497 12.58 -5.32 2.29
C GLY A 497 12.97 -4.78 3.67
N ASP A 498 13.70 -5.57 4.47
CA ASP A 498 14.26 -5.17 5.77
C ASP A 498 15.54 -4.32 5.70
N GLY A 499 16.07 -4.08 4.48
CA GLY A 499 17.28 -3.30 4.23
C GLY A 499 18.56 -4.12 4.08
N GLU A 500 18.52 -5.44 4.30
CA GLU A 500 19.68 -6.34 4.11
C GLU A 500 20.24 -6.20 2.69
N LEU A 501 21.55 -6.00 2.56
CA LEU A 501 22.24 -5.94 1.27
C LEU A 501 22.49 -7.35 0.74
N LEU A 502 21.87 -7.69 -0.40
CA LEU A 502 21.98 -9.00 -1.04
C LEU A 502 23.07 -9.02 -2.11
N ALA A 503 23.14 -7.97 -2.92
CA ALA A 503 24.11 -7.83 -4.00
C ALA A 503 24.44 -6.36 -4.28
N THR A 504 25.59 -6.13 -4.92
CA THR A 504 25.92 -4.85 -5.56
C THR A 504 26.00 -5.04 -7.06
N GLU A 505 25.57 -4.07 -7.84
CA GLU A 505 25.63 -4.12 -9.30
C GLU A 505 26.46 -2.96 -9.86
N ARG A 506 27.32 -3.26 -10.83
CA ARG A 506 27.92 -2.26 -11.72
C ARG A 506 27.13 -2.28 -13.02
N ARG A 507 26.47 -1.17 -13.36
CA ARG A 507 25.63 -1.07 -14.55
C ARG A 507 26.19 -0.04 -15.52
N ALA A 508 26.51 -0.45 -16.74
CA ALA A 508 26.90 0.45 -17.81
C ALA A 508 25.76 0.64 -18.80
N LEU A 509 25.53 1.88 -19.20
CA LEU A 509 24.64 2.24 -20.30
C LEU A 509 25.47 2.92 -21.38
N ARG A 510 25.32 2.49 -22.63
CA ARG A 510 25.91 3.16 -23.79
C ARG A 510 24.85 3.33 -24.86
N TRP A 511 24.76 4.51 -25.46
CA TRP A 511 23.79 4.78 -26.51
C TRP A 511 24.44 5.50 -27.67
N GLN A 512 24.09 5.15 -28.89
CA GLN A 512 24.74 5.68 -30.09
C GLN A 512 23.80 5.74 -31.29
N PRO A 513 24.06 6.61 -32.28
CA PRO A 513 23.32 6.62 -33.53
C PRO A 513 23.55 5.32 -34.31
N ALA A 514 22.53 4.84 -35.01
CA ALA A 514 22.63 3.68 -35.90
C ALA A 514 21.93 3.96 -37.24
N PRO A 515 22.26 3.24 -38.33
CA PRO A 515 21.68 3.51 -39.65
C PRO A 515 20.15 3.48 -39.69
N GLU A 516 19.55 2.57 -38.92
CA GLU A 516 18.10 2.36 -38.87
C GLU A 516 17.40 3.15 -37.74
N GLY A 517 18.14 3.84 -36.88
CA GLY A 517 17.62 4.48 -35.67
C GLY A 517 18.73 4.79 -34.67
N TRP A 518 18.63 4.22 -33.47
CA TRP A 518 19.69 4.32 -32.46
C TRP A 518 19.80 3.04 -31.65
N GLU A 519 20.98 2.82 -31.08
CA GLU A 519 21.30 1.63 -30.31
C GLU A 519 21.50 1.94 -28.84
N LEU A 520 21.09 1.01 -27.97
CA LEU A 520 21.33 1.01 -26.53
C LEU A 520 22.03 -0.30 -26.16
N GLU A 521 23.17 -0.20 -25.49
CA GLU A 521 23.85 -1.27 -24.78
C GLU A 521 23.61 -1.11 -23.27
N PHE A 522 23.23 -2.20 -22.63
CA PHE A 522 22.93 -2.31 -21.22
C PHE A 522 23.78 -3.46 -20.66
N ASP A 523 24.80 -3.14 -19.88
CA ASP A 523 25.66 -4.11 -19.21
C ASP A 523 25.38 -4.11 -17.71
N SER A 524 25.35 -5.30 -17.12
CA SER A 524 25.08 -5.51 -15.70
C SER A 524 26.02 -6.56 -15.14
N GLU A 525 26.85 -6.16 -14.18
CA GLU A 525 27.69 -7.06 -13.38
C GLU A 525 27.17 -7.08 -11.94
N ILE A 526 26.57 -8.20 -11.53
CA ILE A 526 25.94 -8.38 -10.21
C ILE A 526 26.88 -9.20 -9.33
N THR A 527 27.29 -8.64 -8.19
CA THR A 527 28.24 -9.23 -7.24
C THR A 527 27.54 -9.56 -5.92
N ALA A 528 27.75 -10.77 -5.41
CA ALA A 528 27.22 -11.18 -4.10
C ALA A 528 27.84 -10.34 -2.97
N ALA A 529 27.00 -9.78 -2.07
CA ALA A 529 27.45 -8.82 -1.06
C ALA A 529 28.22 -9.43 0.13
N GLY A 530 28.10 -10.75 0.35
CA GLY A 530 28.72 -11.46 1.48
C GLY A 530 29.36 -12.80 1.08
N GLU A 531 29.71 -13.62 2.09
CA GLU A 531 30.32 -14.94 1.88
C GLU A 531 29.31 -16.02 1.45
N ALA A 532 28.01 -15.81 1.75
CA ALA A 532 26.94 -16.70 1.31
C ALA A 532 26.72 -16.57 -0.22
N PRO A 533 26.38 -17.67 -0.91
CA PRO A 533 26.07 -17.60 -2.33
C PRO A 533 24.80 -16.79 -2.59
N LEU A 534 24.82 -15.97 -3.64
CA LEU A 534 23.67 -15.25 -4.16
C LEU A 534 22.93 -16.15 -5.15
N THR A 535 21.65 -16.43 -4.89
CA THR A 535 20.79 -17.16 -5.83
C THR A 535 19.84 -16.21 -6.54
N LEU A 536 19.85 -16.23 -7.86
CA LEU A 536 19.00 -15.43 -8.74
C LEU A 536 18.05 -16.38 -9.49
N GLY A 537 16.76 -16.32 -9.16
CA GLY A 537 15.72 -17.19 -9.65
C GLY A 537 14.55 -16.46 -10.31
N SER A 538 13.63 -17.26 -10.84
CA SER A 538 12.40 -16.85 -11.50
C SER A 538 11.27 -17.81 -11.11
N PRO A 539 10.00 -17.50 -11.46
CA PRO A 539 8.95 -18.51 -11.38
C PRO A 539 9.32 -19.80 -12.13
N GLY A 540 10.01 -19.68 -13.26
CA GLY A 540 10.51 -20.79 -14.06
C GLY A 540 11.43 -21.71 -13.27
N SER A 541 12.45 -21.14 -12.61
CA SER A 541 13.32 -21.92 -11.72
C SER A 541 12.61 -22.42 -10.46
N ASN A 542 11.48 -21.80 -10.10
CA ASN A 542 10.61 -22.23 -9.01
C ASN A 542 9.52 -23.23 -9.44
N GLY A 543 9.54 -23.72 -10.69
CA GLY A 543 8.69 -24.81 -11.17
C GLY A 543 7.51 -24.39 -12.04
N ARG A 544 7.38 -23.09 -12.37
CA ARG A 544 6.38 -22.60 -13.33
C ARG A 544 6.89 -22.73 -14.75
N GLU A 545 6.47 -23.75 -15.48
CA GLU A 545 6.81 -23.89 -16.90
C GLU A 545 6.47 -22.62 -17.70
N GLY A 546 7.43 -22.14 -18.51
CA GLY A 546 7.31 -20.88 -19.27
C GLY A 546 7.29 -19.59 -18.42
N GLY A 547 7.57 -19.70 -17.13
CA GLY A 547 7.56 -18.59 -16.17
C GLY A 547 8.92 -17.90 -15.98
N GLY A 548 9.84 -17.95 -16.95
CA GLY A 548 11.22 -17.53 -16.78
C GLY A 548 11.47 -16.00 -16.76
N TYR A 549 10.51 -15.15 -16.40
CA TYR A 549 10.77 -13.71 -16.34
C TYR A 549 11.71 -13.35 -15.18
N GLY A 550 12.52 -12.31 -15.38
CA GLY A 550 13.60 -11.90 -14.50
C GLY A 550 14.91 -11.76 -15.28
N GLY A 551 15.70 -10.74 -14.98
CA GLY A 551 16.82 -10.27 -15.78
C GLY A 551 16.50 -8.94 -16.46
N PHE A 552 17.07 -8.73 -17.65
CA PHE A 552 16.76 -7.57 -18.49
C PHE A 552 15.36 -7.68 -19.07
N PHE A 553 14.56 -6.64 -18.92
CA PHE A 553 13.18 -6.63 -19.38
C PHE A 553 12.77 -5.29 -19.95
N TRP A 554 11.95 -5.36 -21.00
CA TRP A 554 11.40 -4.24 -21.73
C TRP A 554 9.88 -4.30 -21.70
N ARG A 555 9.27 -3.40 -20.92
CA ARG A 555 7.83 -3.18 -20.94
C ARG A 555 7.47 -2.21 -22.05
N LEU A 556 6.72 -2.65 -23.05
CA LEU A 556 6.21 -1.82 -24.15
C LEU A 556 4.84 -1.22 -23.81
N PRO A 557 4.45 -0.10 -24.45
CA PRO A 557 3.07 0.41 -24.37
C PRO A 557 2.09 -0.53 -25.08
N ALA A 558 0.79 -0.31 -24.82
CA ALA A 558 -0.26 -0.96 -25.60
C ALA A 558 -0.05 -0.73 -27.10
N CYS A 559 0.00 -1.83 -27.87
CA CYS A 559 0.32 -1.81 -29.29
C CYS A 559 -0.51 -2.82 -30.09
N THR A 560 -0.70 -2.53 -31.38
CA THR A 560 -1.41 -3.38 -32.33
C THR A 560 -0.47 -3.84 -33.45
N ASP A 561 -0.96 -4.74 -34.32
CA ASP A 561 -0.22 -5.25 -35.48
C ASP A 561 1.19 -5.78 -35.11
N VAL A 562 1.25 -6.48 -33.97
CA VAL A 562 2.48 -6.97 -33.36
C VAL A 562 3.01 -8.18 -34.13
N GLU A 563 4.27 -8.12 -34.52
CA GLU A 563 5.02 -9.25 -35.01
C GLU A 563 6.30 -9.42 -34.20
N VAL A 564 6.45 -10.60 -33.58
CA VAL A 564 7.67 -11.00 -32.89
C VAL A 564 8.33 -12.12 -33.67
N ARG A 565 9.65 -12.03 -33.88
CA ARG A 565 10.40 -13.04 -34.60
C ARG A 565 11.86 -13.09 -34.18
N THR A 566 12.50 -14.23 -34.38
CA THR A 566 13.94 -14.40 -34.22
C THR A 566 14.57 -14.75 -35.57
N ALA A 567 15.83 -15.19 -35.59
CA ALA A 567 16.48 -15.68 -36.79
C ALA A 567 15.76 -16.89 -37.42
N THR A 568 15.14 -17.72 -36.58
CA THR A 568 14.55 -19.01 -36.96
C THR A 568 13.06 -19.17 -36.68
N SER A 569 12.48 -18.35 -35.79
CA SER A 569 11.12 -18.55 -35.27
C SER A 569 10.25 -17.31 -35.42
N ARG A 570 8.92 -17.47 -35.47
CA ARG A 570 7.96 -16.36 -35.56
C ARG A 570 6.76 -16.56 -34.64
N GLY A 571 6.24 -15.45 -34.12
CA GLY A 571 5.11 -15.42 -33.20
C GLY A 571 5.51 -15.68 -31.75
N GLU A 572 4.64 -15.29 -30.81
CA GLU A 572 4.87 -15.39 -29.37
C GLU A 572 5.27 -16.80 -28.93
N THR A 573 4.46 -17.81 -29.27
CA THR A 573 4.68 -19.20 -28.82
C THR A 573 6.03 -19.77 -29.22
N GLN A 574 6.53 -19.47 -30.43
CA GLN A 574 7.79 -20.04 -30.93
C GLN A 574 9.01 -19.24 -30.49
N THR A 575 8.83 -17.95 -30.20
CA THR A 575 9.94 -17.07 -29.77
C THR A 575 10.12 -17.06 -28.27
N HIS A 576 9.06 -17.33 -27.51
CA HIS A 576 9.13 -17.53 -26.07
C HIS A 576 9.93 -18.79 -25.72
N GLY A 577 10.97 -18.63 -24.90
CA GLY A 577 11.91 -19.69 -24.57
C GLY A 577 12.96 -19.95 -25.66
N SER A 578 13.03 -19.12 -26.70
CA SER A 578 14.05 -19.28 -27.74
C SER A 578 15.45 -18.92 -27.21
N ALA A 579 16.43 -19.70 -27.66
CA ALA A 579 17.85 -19.43 -27.43
C ALA A 579 18.50 -18.63 -28.56
N ASP A 580 17.74 -18.20 -29.58
CA ASP A 580 18.28 -17.43 -30.70
C ASP A 580 19.03 -16.17 -30.22
N PRO A 581 20.09 -15.74 -30.91
CA PRO A 581 20.97 -14.67 -30.43
C PRO A 581 20.29 -13.29 -30.39
N TRP A 582 19.23 -13.12 -31.18
CA TRP A 582 18.43 -11.90 -31.24
C TRP A 582 16.95 -12.19 -31.45
N ILE A 583 16.13 -11.23 -31.07
CA ILE A 583 14.68 -11.18 -31.28
C ILE A 583 14.29 -9.79 -31.78
N ALA A 584 13.34 -9.73 -32.70
CA ALA A 584 12.77 -8.49 -33.20
C ALA A 584 11.29 -8.40 -32.83
N TRP A 585 10.87 -7.20 -32.45
CA TRP A 585 9.51 -6.83 -32.16
C TRP A 585 9.13 -5.65 -33.05
N THR A 586 8.19 -5.85 -33.96
CA THR A 586 7.66 -4.80 -34.82
C THR A 586 6.19 -4.61 -34.51
N ALA A 587 5.77 -3.38 -34.21
CA ALA A 587 4.39 -3.11 -33.80
C ALA A 587 3.97 -1.68 -34.15
N ARG A 588 2.67 -1.41 -33.96
CA ARG A 588 2.09 -0.07 -34.07
C ARG A 588 1.67 0.42 -32.68
N ALA A 589 2.24 1.54 -32.26
CA ALA A 589 1.73 2.34 -31.14
C ALA A 589 1.10 3.62 -31.71
N GLU A 590 1.63 4.80 -31.36
CA GLU A 590 1.30 6.06 -32.04
C GLU A 590 1.70 6.06 -33.52
N SER A 591 2.76 5.32 -33.84
CA SER A 591 3.24 5.05 -35.20
C SER A 591 3.88 3.66 -35.22
N ASP A 592 4.18 3.17 -36.42
CA ASP A 592 4.93 1.91 -36.56
C ASP A 592 6.35 2.09 -36.02
N PHE A 593 6.86 1.08 -35.30
CA PHE A 593 8.23 1.04 -34.80
C PHE A 593 8.78 -0.39 -34.84
N THR A 594 10.11 -0.51 -34.74
CA THR A 594 10.80 -1.79 -34.65
C THR A 594 11.83 -1.74 -33.54
N LEU A 595 11.81 -2.75 -32.67
CA LEU A 595 12.86 -3.06 -31.71
C LEU A 595 13.59 -4.32 -32.17
N VAL A 596 14.91 -4.33 -32.10
CA VAL A 596 15.71 -5.56 -32.22
C VAL A 596 16.55 -5.67 -30.97
N LEU A 597 16.41 -6.77 -30.22
CA LEU A 597 17.16 -7.05 -29.01
C LEU A 597 18.11 -8.21 -29.28
N ALA A 598 19.33 -8.12 -28.78
CA ALA A 598 20.33 -9.17 -28.88
C ALA A 598 21.02 -9.40 -27.55
N ARG A 599 21.52 -10.63 -27.41
CA ARG A 599 22.37 -11.07 -26.30
C ARG A 599 23.75 -11.35 -26.89
N PRO A 600 24.72 -10.42 -26.77
CA PRO A 600 26.07 -10.64 -27.28
C PRO A 600 26.67 -11.93 -26.71
N THR A 601 27.35 -12.71 -27.56
CA THR A 601 27.99 -13.96 -27.12
C THR A 601 29.20 -13.67 -26.24
N GLY A 602 29.37 -14.41 -25.13
CA GLY A 602 30.58 -14.36 -24.30
C GLY A 602 30.43 -13.92 -22.84
N GLY A 603 29.21 -13.65 -22.35
CA GLY A 603 28.93 -13.46 -20.92
C GLY A 603 28.82 -14.78 -20.13
N ASP A 604 28.97 -14.73 -18.80
CA ASP A 604 29.02 -15.90 -17.91
C ASP A 604 27.74 -16.75 -17.93
N GLY A 605 27.65 -17.73 -18.82
CA GLY A 605 26.44 -18.53 -18.99
C GLY A 605 25.32 -17.83 -19.77
N ALA A 606 25.65 -16.81 -20.59
CA ALA A 606 24.69 -16.15 -21.49
C ALA A 606 23.97 -17.12 -22.45
N ASP A 607 24.61 -18.26 -22.76
CA ASP A 607 24.04 -19.34 -23.58
C ASP A 607 22.87 -20.06 -22.91
N ALA A 608 22.71 -19.93 -21.58
CA ALA A 608 21.61 -20.51 -20.81
C ALA A 608 20.38 -19.58 -20.77
N ASP A 609 20.56 -18.29 -20.98
CA ASP A 609 19.45 -17.32 -21.00
C ASP A 609 18.49 -17.65 -22.16
N ARG A 610 17.21 -17.28 -22.02
CA ARG A 610 16.17 -17.48 -23.04
C ARG A 610 15.35 -16.21 -23.23
N TRP A 611 14.78 -16.03 -24.41
CA TRP A 611 13.86 -14.92 -24.62
C TRP A 611 12.54 -15.15 -23.88
N PHE A 612 12.20 -14.24 -22.97
CA PHE A 612 10.88 -14.13 -22.38
C PHE A 612 10.04 -13.17 -23.24
N VAL A 613 8.85 -13.60 -23.67
CA VAL A 613 8.03 -12.88 -24.65
C VAL A 613 6.59 -13.01 -24.22
N ARG A 614 5.88 -11.88 -24.16
CA ARG A 614 4.43 -11.82 -23.99
C ARG A 614 3.87 -10.82 -25.00
N VAL A 615 2.84 -11.23 -25.73
CA VAL A 615 2.09 -10.37 -26.65
C VAL A 615 0.62 -10.37 -26.24
N SER A 616 0.00 -11.56 -26.11
CA SER A 616 -1.43 -11.69 -25.82
C SER A 616 -1.83 -11.22 -24.44
N ASP A 617 -1.02 -11.53 -23.43
CA ASP A 617 -1.33 -11.18 -22.04
C ASP A 617 -1.06 -9.70 -21.81
N TYR A 618 0.13 -9.27 -22.22
CA TYR A 618 0.63 -7.92 -22.09
C TYR A 618 1.85 -7.74 -23.01
N PRO A 619 2.13 -6.55 -23.54
CA PRO A 619 3.27 -6.35 -24.43
C PRO A 619 4.58 -6.25 -23.63
N GLY A 620 5.44 -7.26 -23.75
CA GLY A 620 6.71 -7.32 -23.01
C GLY A 620 7.70 -8.32 -23.58
N VAL A 621 8.97 -7.94 -23.61
CA VAL A 621 10.08 -8.79 -24.07
C VAL A 621 11.29 -8.63 -23.16
N GLY A 622 11.98 -9.72 -22.86
CA GLY A 622 13.17 -9.67 -22.02
C GLY A 622 14.04 -10.91 -22.17
N ALA A 623 15.21 -10.87 -21.56
CA ALA A 623 16.14 -11.99 -21.52
C ALA A 623 16.15 -12.58 -20.12
N ALA A 624 15.69 -13.82 -20.02
CA ALA A 624 15.58 -14.56 -18.78
C ALA A 624 16.96 -14.91 -18.23
N LEU A 625 17.34 -14.32 -17.10
CA LEU A 625 18.57 -14.67 -16.39
C LEU A 625 18.50 -16.11 -15.83
N ALA A 626 17.32 -16.51 -15.38
CA ALA A 626 17.04 -17.84 -14.84
C ALA A 626 15.80 -18.41 -15.52
N TRP A 627 15.96 -19.24 -16.54
CA TRP A 627 14.82 -19.84 -17.25
C TRP A 627 14.22 -21.03 -16.48
N GLU A 628 14.99 -22.11 -16.33
CA GLU A 628 14.57 -23.35 -15.62
C GLU A 628 15.35 -23.60 -14.33
N THR A 629 16.54 -23.03 -14.20
CA THR A 629 17.46 -23.26 -13.08
C THR A 629 17.93 -21.92 -12.55
N PRO A 630 18.01 -21.72 -11.22
CA PRO A 630 18.49 -20.46 -10.68
C PRO A 630 19.98 -20.28 -10.98
N VAL A 631 20.40 -19.04 -11.25
CA VAL A 631 21.82 -18.68 -11.34
C VAL A 631 22.36 -18.57 -9.92
N THR A 632 23.42 -19.32 -9.61
CA THR A 632 24.08 -19.27 -8.30
C THR A 632 25.45 -18.61 -8.44
N VAL A 633 25.63 -17.48 -7.77
CA VAL A 633 26.88 -16.72 -7.73
C VAL A 633 27.56 -16.98 -6.38
N PRO A 634 28.79 -17.55 -6.34
CA PRO A 634 29.52 -17.72 -5.09
C PRO A 634 29.71 -16.40 -4.34
N GLY A 635 29.87 -16.48 -3.01
CA GLY A 635 30.11 -15.29 -2.19
C GLY A 635 31.31 -14.48 -2.67
N GLY A 636 31.13 -13.17 -2.83
CA GLY A 636 32.13 -12.24 -3.38
C GLY A 636 32.44 -12.37 -4.88
N ALA A 637 31.85 -13.33 -5.59
CA ALA A 637 31.96 -13.44 -7.05
C ALA A 637 30.87 -12.60 -7.75
N SER A 638 31.03 -12.39 -9.05
CA SER A 638 30.08 -11.68 -9.90
C SER A 638 29.52 -12.56 -11.02
N VAL A 639 28.35 -12.17 -11.54
CA VAL A 639 27.80 -12.65 -12.80
C VAL A 639 27.60 -11.45 -13.72
N HIS A 640 28.05 -11.57 -14.96
CA HIS A 640 27.95 -10.52 -15.96
C HIS A 640 26.96 -10.85 -17.08
N ARG A 641 26.15 -9.87 -17.47
CA ARG A 641 25.24 -9.92 -18.63
C ARG A 641 25.27 -8.62 -19.41
N SER A 642 25.27 -8.76 -20.74
CA SER A 642 25.20 -7.65 -21.68
C SER A 642 23.99 -7.82 -22.59
N TYR A 643 23.32 -6.71 -22.90
CA TYR A 643 22.16 -6.67 -23.78
C TYR A 643 22.31 -5.49 -24.72
N ARG A 644 22.06 -5.73 -26.01
CA ARG A 644 22.07 -4.67 -27.02
C ARG A 644 20.72 -4.57 -27.68
N SER A 645 20.31 -3.36 -27.99
CA SER A 645 19.03 -3.11 -28.65
C SER A 645 19.16 -2.03 -29.72
N LEU A 646 18.43 -2.20 -30.82
CA LEU A 646 18.16 -1.17 -31.82
C LEU A 646 16.72 -0.70 -31.65
N VAL A 647 16.54 0.61 -31.65
CA VAL A 647 15.25 1.30 -31.58
C VAL A 647 15.07 2.09 -32.87
N ALA A 648 14.14 1.65 -33.71
CA ALA A 648 13.95 2.16 -35.07
C ALA A 648 12.53 2.64 -35.32
N ASP A 649 12.42 3.69 -36.13
CA ASP A 649 11.14 4.15 -36.68
C ASP A 649 10.65 3.18 -37.77
N GLY A 650 9.33 2.99 -37.83
CA GLY A 650 8.69 2.19 -38.86
C GLY A 650 8.94 0.69 -38.74
N ARG A 651 8.61 -0.03 -39.81
CA ARG A 651 8.77 -1.49 -39.92
C ARG A 651 10.01 -1.81 -40.74
N LEU A 652 11.01 -2.43 -40.12
CA LEU A 652 12.19 -2.92 -40.84
C LEU A 652 11.86 -4.17 -41.65
N ASP A 653 12.43 -4.26 -42.85
CA ASP A 653 12.31 -5.45 -43.69
C ASP A 653 13.17 -6.62 -43.18
N GLU A 654 13.02 -7.80 -43.78
CA GLU A 654 13.75 -9.00 -43.33
C GLU A 654 15.27 -8.87 -43.45
N GLN A 655 15.77 -8.18 -44.46
CA GLN A 655 17.20 -7.99 -44.65
C GLN A 655 17.76 -7.05 -43.56
N GLN A 656 17.07 -5.96 -43.29
CA GLN A 656 17.41 -5.01 -42.24
C GLN A 656 17.38 -5.67 -40.85
N LEU A 657 16.34 -6.47 -40.55
CA LEU A 657 16.24 -7.20 -39.28
C LEU A 657 17.39 -8.20 -39.08
N ARG A 658 17.73 -8.98 -40.10
CA ARG A 658 18.85 -9.94 -40.02
C ARG A 658 20.19 -9.23 -39.86
N ALA A 659 20.39 -8.13 -40.59
CA ALA A 659 21.62 -7.34 -40.51
C ALA A 659 21.78 -6.70 -39.12
N ALA A 660 20.73 -6.06 -38.61
CA ALA A 660 20.72 -5.47 -37.26
C ALA A 660 20.92 -6.55 -36.18
N GLY A 661 20.17 -7.65 -36.24
CA GLY A 661 20.29 -8.75 -35.28
C GLY A 661 21.68 -9.37 -35.23
N ALA A 662 22.32 -9.58 -36.39
CA ALA A 662 23.68 -10.08 -36.46
C ALA A 662 24.71 -9.05 -35.93
N ARG A 663 24.54 -7.76 -36.24
CA ARG A 663 25.39 -6.67 -35.75
C ARG A 663 25.35 -6.55 -34.23
N LEU A 664 24.16 -6.65 -33.63
CA LEU A 664 23.99 -6.51 -32.18
C LEU A 664 24.43 -7.76 -31.42
N ALA A 665 24.36 -8.95 -32.03
CA ALA A 665 24.74 -10.21 -31.38
C ALA A 665 26.25 -10.52 -31.44
N GLY A 666 26.96 -9.94 -32.42
CA GLY A 666 28.42 -10.01 -32.53
C GLY A 666 29.11 -8.96 -31.66
#